data_AF-A0AAN7ULB9-F1
#
_entry.id   AF-A0AAN7ULB9-F1
#
_cell.length_a   1.000
_cell.length_b   1.000
_cell.length_c   1.000
_cell.angle_alpha   90.00
_cell.angle_beta   90.00
_cell.angle_gamma   90.00
#
_symmetry.space_group_name_H-M   'P 1'
#
loop_
_entity.id
_entity.type
_entity.pdbx_description
1 polymer ?
#
loop_
_entity_poly.entity_id
_entity_poly.type
_entity_poly.pdbx_seq_one_letter_code
_entity_poly.pdbx_strand_id
1 'polypeptide(L)'
;MLVTYNVLAVNACSEEIVVLFLKNLVLYTELPMATAELKSFASECLKKLSPYHNQIDVGIVKSASRDIFETCLVSKFRISSLLGYLTKKQGISSLLEADCPRELFFDENSTLVSILSEWLDQDNIAARLVPRTKINIDVTAAIITALNLLGQPTLADGLLESFEDIAHTESPSIEDDDLATNCEVLISLLHVEKGIDHYYKQIERVATSVCSTWWAKSHEQVMNKRNMCPLYSVMLVSKALTTYAVAKANTTDAKEGSLDDKISLMLIEVLVTLLRTQHADGSWGQKSNFEETSYAVLAIKYLTAFPFARNFKEKYGRSFNIFGRRTTGCYIPAELWFGTSNYSSRLLSQAYLLSALGQSAWLTPQNMHRFGRSGLSSSSEKLSKLARNLPLLQCSESWEIKSCLLQGDFFARMVRAGMPRIFPRENMRKETYLDLVPFTWATSRQFETLRLRNQELLDMMVLAVTIYQIDEFMEATVIRLEIQICVNSMIYLRTCPAVQTNQHMKSSNGVSSRKETSEKNLTTITEVLREYVQFVLQHPSVANGRPLLQRQLRSDLKRFLRSHLRQVKDNLLLRGDKMKTVESIHGSVFSWVRGTSADHTGGPFAMTYYLCLIEGRSDPPQPISTEGLYVTQMVSQHLAALCRTYNDWGSRARDMVEFNVNALNFEEIRNDSEAPNCITGNGAFVNQQNRYESVGGNAEPERRLLFIAEFERRCMLNSLRELKEIVSTEVYVAVKLFCDVTDIYGQIYVVKDMTPRLTEQK
;
A
#
# COMPACT_ATOMS: atom_id res chain seq x y z
N MET A 1 1.23 -0.51 -42.46
CA MET A 1 0.74 0.01 -41.16
C MET A 1 -0.36 1.07 -41.27
N LEU A 2 -0.21 2.21 -41.95
CA LEU A 2 -1.36 3.11 -42.20
C LEU A 2 -2.39 2.46 -43.15
N VAL A 3 -1.91 1.69 -44.14
CA VAL A 3 -2.73 0.84 -45.02
C VAL A 3 -3.46 -0.25 -44.23
N THR A 4 -2.80 -0.87 -43.25
CA THR A 4 -3.39 -1.88 -42.35
C THR A 4 -4.46 -1.27 -41.42
N TYR A 5 -4.22 -0.03 -40.94
CA TYR A 5 -5.17 0.72 -40.14
C TYR A 5 -6.40 1.15 -40.96
N ASN A 6 -6.20 1.51 -42.24
CA ASN A 6 -7.30 1.83 -43.14
C ASN A 6 -8.09 0.59 -43.56
N VAL A 7 -7.46 -0.57 -43.74
CA VAL A 7 -8.15 -1.85 -44.00
C VAL A 7 -9.00 -2.29 -42.80
N LEU A 8 -8.54 -2.05 -41.57
CA LEU A 8 -9.34 -2.31 -40.36
C LEU A 8 -10.47 -1.29 -40.17
N ALA A 9 -10.28 -0.02 -40.56
CA ALA A 9 -11.32 1.00 -40.53
C ALA A 9 -12.43 0.78 -41.58
N VAL A 10 -12.08 0.17 -42.73
CA VAL A 10 -13.04 -0.20 -43.80
C VAL A 10 -13.99 -1.31 -43.37
N ASN A 11 -13.58 -2.17 -42.43
CA ASN A 11 -14.47 -3.20 -41.88
C ASN A 11 -15.49 -2.65 -40.86
N ALA A 12 -15.42 -1.38 -40.47
CA ALA A 12 -16.23 -0.82 -39.39
C ALA A 12 -17.06 0.45 -39.73
N CYS A 13 -16.92 1.09 -40.90
CA CYS A 13 -17.62 2.36 -41.21
C CYS A 13 -17.88 2.63 -42.71
N SER A 14 -18.74 3.63 -42.98
CA SER A 14 -19.41 4.03 -44.25
C SER A 14 -18.52 4.32 -45.47
N GLU A 15 -19.16 4.38 -46.65
CA GLU A 15 -18.57 4.72 -47.98
C GLU A 15 -17.63 5.94 -47.96
N GLU A 16 -17.86 6.91 -47.07
CA GLU A 16 -17.05 8.14 -46.94
C GLU A 16 -15.59 7.87 -46.53
N ILE A 17 -15.33 6.79 -45.77
CA ILE A 17 -13.97 6.43 -45.32
C ILE A 17 -13.15 5.78 -46.44
N VAL A 18 -13.79 5.01 -47.32
CA VAL A 18 -13.13 4.42 -48.50
C VAL A 18 -12.71 5.54 -49.47
N VAL A 19 -13.54 6.56 -49.64
CA VAL A 19 -13.20 7.75 -50.43
C VAL A 19 -12.03 8.53 -49.82
N LEU A 20 -11.97 8.64 -48.49
CA LEU A 20 -10.83 9.25 -47.78
C LEU A 20 -9.54 8.43 -47.91
N PHE A 21 -9.64 7.10 -47.92
CA PHE A 21 -8.49 6.21 -48.15
C PHE A 21 -7.92 6.38 -49.57
N LEU A 22 -8.78 6.40 -50.60
CA LEU A 22 -8.38 6.59 -51.99
C LEU A 22 -7.75 7.97 -52.22
N LYS A 23 -8.31 9.03 -51.62
CA LYS A 23 -7.72 10.39 -51.68
C LYS A 23 -6.33 10.44 -51.05
N ASN A 24 -6.13 9.76 -49.91
CA ASN A 24 -4.81 9.70 -49.27
C ASN A 24 -3.80 8.89 -50.11
N LEU A 25 -4.23 7.80 -50.76
CA LEU A 25 -3.33 7.01 -51.62
C LEU A 25 -2.81 7.81 -52.82
N VAL A 26 -3.66 8.65 -53.41
CA VAL A 26 -3.28 9.58 -54.50
C VAL A 26 -2.28 10.62 -54.00
N LEU A 27 -2.55 11.26 -52.86
CA LEU A 27 -1.63 12.20 -52.20
C LEU A 27 -0.24 11.59 -51.90
N TYR A 28 -0.18 10.31 -51.57
CA TYR A 28 1.10 9.61 -51.33
C TYR A 28 1.94 9.39 -52.60
N THR A 29 1.33 9.25 -53.77
CA THR A 29 2.07 9.12 -55.04
C THR A 29 2.78 10.41 -55.46
N GLU A 30 2.29 11.55 -54.97
CA GLU A 30 2.78 12.89 -55.32
C GLU A 30 3.86 13.42 -54.36
N LEU A 31 4.15 12.71 -53.26
CA LEU A 31 5.17 13.13 -52.30
C LEU A 31 6.59 12.98 -52.88
N PRO A 32 7.46 14.01 -52.79
CA PRO A 32 8.85 13.97 -53.29
C PRO A 32 9.72 12.91 -52.60
N MET A 33 9.39 12.54 -51.36
CA MET A 33 10.15 11.63 -50.49
C MET A 33 9.73 10.16 -50.60
N ALA A 34 8.70 9.84 -51.40
CA ALA A 34 8.23 8.46 -51.53
C ALA A 34 9.21 7.64 -52.40
N THR A 35 9.65 6.49 -51.89
CA THR A 35 10.58 5.60 -52.60
C THR A 35 9.94 5.08 -53.90
N ALA A 36 10.77 4.72 -54.88
CA ALA A 36 10.30 4.19 -56.16
C ALA A 36 9.40 2.96 -55.99
N GLU A 37 9.69 2.09 -55.00
CA GLU A 37 8.84 0.93 -54.71
C GLU A 37 7.48 1.34 -54.12
N LEU A 38 7.44 2.36 -53.27
CA LEU A 38 6.18 2.84 -52.67
C LEU A 38 5.27 3.48 -53.73
N LYS A 39 5.85 4.23 -54.67
CA LYS A 39 5.14 4.81 -55.82
C LYS A 39 4.62 3.73 -56.77
N SER A 40 5.42 2.68 -57.02
CA SER A 40 5.00 1.53 -57.82
C SER A 40 3.85 0.77 -57.15
N PHE A 41 3.96 0.52 -55.85
CA PHE A 41 2.92 -0.17 -55.06
C PHE A 41 1.60 0.62 -55.03
N ALA A 42 1.65 1.93 -54.78
CA ALA A 42 0.47 2.79 -54.77
C ALA A 42 -0.18 2.90 -56.17
N SER A 43 0.62 2.98 -57.24
CA SER A 43 0.15 2.96 -58.63
C SER A 43 -0.51 1.63 -59.00
N GLU A 44 0.04 0.51 -58.53
CA GLU A 44 -0.54 -0.82 -58.78
C GLU A 44 -1.83 -1.04 -58.00
N CYS A 45 -1.91 -0.55 -56.76
CA CYS A 45 -3.16 -0.52 -55.98
C CYS A 45 -4.22 0.34 -56.67
N LEU A 46 -3.88 1.52 -57.17
CA LEU A 46 -4.80 2.40 -57.90
C LEU A 46 -5.29 1.75 -59.21
N LYS A 47 -4.41 1.05 -59.95
CA LYS A 47 -4.80 0.29 -61.15
C LYS A 47 -5.77 -0.85 -60.84
N LYS A 48 -5.54 -1.57 -59.72
CA LYS A 48 -6.40 -2.69 -59.31
C LYS A 48 -7.73 -2.24 -58.73
N LEU A 49 -7.78 -1.05 -58.11
CA LEU A 49 -9.00 -0.49 -57.50
C LEU A 49 -9.84 0.37 -58.46
N SER A 50 -9.23 0.90 -59.53
CA SER A 50 -9.88 1.71 -60.57
C SER A 50 -11.19 1.13 -61.14
N PRO A 51 -11.30 -0.18 -61.44
CA PRO A 51 -12.55 -0.77 -61.96
C PRO A 51 -13.69 -0.80 -60.94
N TYR A 52 -13.37 -0.74 -59.64
CA TYR A 52 -14.31 -0.93 -58.54
C TYR A 52 -14.80 0.38 -57.92
N HIS A 53 -14.50 1.52 -58.55
CA HIS A 53 -14.83 2.84 -58.03
C HIS A 53 -16.33 3.03 -57.75
N ASN A 54 -17.20 2.20 -58.35
CA ASN A 54 -18.64 2.26 -58.20
C ASN A 54 -19.29 1.01 -57.55
N GLN A 55 -18.54 -0.04 -57.18
CA GLN A 55 -19.08 -1.24 -56.50
C GLN A 55 -18.01 -1.89 -55.62
N ILE A 56 -18.20 -1.80 -54.29
CA ILE A 56 -17.27 -2.37 -53.30
C ILE A 56 -17.84 -3.71 -52.80
N ASP A 57 -17.27 -4.81 -53.28
CA ASP A 57 -17.51 -6.16 -52.74
C ASP A 57 -16.47 -6.49 -51.65
N VAL A 58 -16.96 -6.80 -50.45
CA VAL A 58 -16.17 -7.17 -49.26
C VAL A 58 -15.25 -8.37 -49.51
N GLY A 59 -15.60 -9.28 -50.42
CA GLY A 59 -14.78 -10.44 -50.79
C GLY A 59 -13.45 -10.05 -51.46
N ILE A 60 -13.45 -8.98 -52.24
CA ILE A 60 -12.27 -8.52 -53.01
C ILE A 60 -11.29 -7.80 -52.08
N VAL A 61 -11.79 -7.04 -51.10
CA VAL A 61 -10.98 -6.37 -50.07
C VAL A 61 -10.27 -7.40 -49.18
N LYS A 62 -10.92 -8.52 -48.86
CA LYS A 62 -10.30 -9.64 -48.13
C LYS A 62 -9.17 -10.29 -48.91
N SER A 63 -9.35 -10.54 -50.21
CA SER A 63 -8.30 -11.14 -51.07
C SER A 63 -7.07 -10.23 -51.19
N ALA A 64 -7.27 -8.93 -51.41
CA ALA A 64 -6.16 -7.99 -51.54
C ALA A 64 -5.38 -7.78 -50.22
N SER A 65 -6.06 -7.87 -49.08
CA SER A 65 -5.43 -7.76 -47.76
C SER A 65 -4.54 -8.97 -47.45
N ARG A 66 -4.94 -10.17 -47.89
CA ARG A 66 -4.19 -11.42 -47.76
C ARG A 66 -2.87 -11.38 -48.56
N ASP A 67 -2.92 -10.96 -49.82
CA ASP A 67 -1.73 -10.91 -50.69
C ASP A 67 -0.66 -9.91 -50.19
N ILE A 68 -1.10 -8.79 -49.60
CA ILE A 68 -0.21 -7.78 -49.01
C ILE A 68 0.51 -8.34 -47.77
N PHE A 69 -0.18 -9.15 -46.97
CA PHE A 69 0.38 -9.76 -45.76
C PHE A 69 1.38 -10.87 -46.10
N GLU A 70 1.05 -11.74 -47.06
CA GLU A 70 1.98 -12.78 -47.56
C GLU A 70 3.25 -12.17 -48.16
N THR A 71 3.14 -11.04 -48.88
CA THR A 71 4.30 -10.33 -49.44
C THR A 71 5.21 -9.74 -48.35
N CYS A 72 4.65 -9.29 -47.21
CA CYS A 72 5.44 -8.82 -46.07
C CYS A 72 6.18 -9.96 -45.36
N LEU A 73 5.60 -11.16 -45.27
CA LEU A 73 6.22 -12.35 -44.67
C LEU A 73 7.38 -12.91 -45.51
N VAL A 74 7.28 -12.85 -46.85
CA VAL A 74 8.31 -13.38 -47.77
C VAL A 74 9.56 -12.48 -47.83
N SER A 75 9.44 -11.20 -47.51
CA SER A 75 10.60 -10.28 -47.47
C SER A 75 11.48 -10.55 -46.23
N LYS A 76 12.44 -11.47 -46.37
CA LYS A 76 13.52 -11.74 -45.39
C LYS A 76 14.34 -10.48 -45.09
N PHE A 77 13.84 -9.63 -44.19
CA PHE A 77 14.59 -8.49 -43.68
C PHE A 77 15.68 -8.94 -42.72
N ARG A 78 16.90 -8.44 -42.96
CA ARG A 78 18.15 -8.79 -42.27
C ARG A 78 18.07 -8.65 -40.75
N ILE A 79 18.93 -9.43 -40.10
CA ILE A 79 19.16 -9.71 -38.67
C ILE A 79 19.36 -8.47 -37.74
N SER A 80 19.17 -7.23 -38.20
CA SER A 80 19.27 -6.03 -37.37
C SER A 80 17.98 -5.60 -36.65
N SER A 81 16.87 -6.36 -36.76
CA SER A 81 15.60 -6.04 -36.08
C SER A 81 15.24 -7.00 -34.93
N LEU A 82 16.25 -7.62 -34.30
CA LEU A 82 16.09 -8.55 -33.19
C LEU A 82 15.26 -7.98 -32.02
N LEU A 83 15.39 -6.69 -31.70
CA LEU A 83 14.55 -6.00 -30.70
C LEU A 83 13.08 -5.87 -31.12
N GLY A 84 12.81 -5.74 -32.43
CA GLY A 84 11.46 -5.69 -32.98
C GLY A 84 10.72 -7.03 -32.92
N TYR A 85 11.46 -8.14 -32.80
CA TYR A 85 10.89 -9.48 -32.63
C TYR A 85 10.66 -9.84 -31.16
N LEU A 86 11.49 -9.34 -30.24
CA LEU A 86 11.28 -9.47 -28.79
C LEU A 86 10.02 -8.72 -28.33
N THR A 87 9.76 -7.53 -28.88
CA THR A 87 8.57 -6.71 -28.55
C THR A 87 7.26 -7.27 -29.09
N LYS A 88 7.25 -8.20 -30.05
CA LYS A 88 6.00 -8.84 -30.51
C LYS A 88 5.42 -9.79 -29.45
N LYS A 89 6.26 -10.38 -28.59
CA LYS A 89 5.91 -11.57 -27.77
C LYS A 89 5.02 -11.22 -26.57
N GLN A 90 5.38 -10.16 -25.83
CA GLN A 90 4.56 -9.62 -24.73
C GLN A 90 3.24 -9.03 -25.23
N GLY A 91 3.24 -8.46 -26.45
CA GLY A 91 2.03 -7.99 -27.11
C GLY A 91 1.09 -9.13 -27.49
N ILE A 92 1.63 -10.25 -27.99
CA ILE A 92 0.86 -11.43 -28.38
C ILE A 92 0.17 -12.07 -27.18
N SER A 93 0.87 -12.34 -26.07
CA SER A 93 0.23 -12.93 -24.88
C SER A 93 -0.89 -12.03 -24.34
N SER A 94 -0.65 -10.71 -24.29
CA SER A 94 -1.65 -9.72 -23.87
C SER A 94 -2.89 -9.72 -24.78
N LEU A 95 -2.69 -9.82 -26.11
CA LEU A 95 -3.78 -9.89 -27.08
C LEU A 95 -4.59 -11.19 -26.98
N LEU A 96 -3.92 -12.32 -26.78
CA LEU A 96 -4.54 -13.64 -26.64
C LEU A 96 -5.41 -13.71 -25.37
N GLU A 97 -4.97 -13.10 -24.27
CA GLU A 97 -5.73 -13.03 -23.01
C GLU A 97 -6.90 -12.04 -23.05
N ALA A 98 -6.85 -11.02 -23.92
CA ALA A 98 -7.93 -10.05 -24.08
C ALA A 98 -9.17 -10.62 -24.77
N ASP A 99 -9.16 -11.94 -25.09
CA ASP A 99 -10.22 -12.67 -25.79
C ASP A 99 -10.66 -11.94 -27.08
N CYS A 100 -9.70 -11.27 -27.73
CA CYS A 100 -9.88 -10.78 -29.09
C CYS A 100 -10.32 -11.98 -29.95
N PRO A 101 -11.34 -11.83 -30.83
CA PRO A 101 -11.96 -12.95 -31.52
C PRO A 101 -10.91 -13.91 -32.06
N ARG A 102 -10.85 -15.13 -31.53
CA ARG A 102 -9.86 -16.15 -31.96
C ARG A 102 -9.95 -16.38 -33.46
N GLU A 103 -11.14 -16.14 -34.02
CA GLU A 103 -11.51 -16.07 -35.45
C GLU A 103 -10.62 -15.14 -36.29
N LEU A 104 -10.04 -14.07 -35.71
CA LEU A 104 -9.05 -13.22 -36.37
C LEU A 104 -7.70 -13.91 -36.61
N PHE A 105 -7.42 -14.98 -35.89
CA PHE A 105 -6.14 -15.70 -35.95
C PHE A 105 -6.28 -17.14 -36.47
N PHE A 106 -7.47 -17.65 -36.82
CA PHE A 106 -7.65 -19.08 -37.12
C PHE A 106 -6.79 -19.60 -38.29
N ASP A 107 -6.60 -18.81 -39.35
CA ASP A 107 -5.74 -19.17 -40.49
C ASP A 107 -4.23 -18.93 -40.21
N GLU A 108 -3.90 -18.17 -39.17
CA GLU A 108 -2.52 -17.74 -38.83
C GLU A 108 -1.98 -18.37 -37.53
N ASN A 109 -2.84 -19.02 -36.74
CA ASN A 109 -2.50 -19.63 -35.46
C ASN A 109 -1.47 -20.75 -35.63
N SER A 110 -1.59 -21.58 -36.68
CA SER A 110 -0.61 -22.62 -36.99
C SER A 110 0.77 -22.03 -37.32
N THR A 111 0.79 -20.91 -38.04
CA THR A 111 2.03 -20.20 -38.40
C THR A 111 2.67 -19.58 -37.16
N LEU A 112 1.87 -18.95 -36.30
CA LEU A 112 2.34 -18.35 -35.06
C LEU A 112 2.87 -19.41 -34.09
N VAL A 113 2.13 -20.51 -33.91
CA VAL A 113 2.58 -21.67 -33.14
C VAL A 113 3.91 -22.19 -33.68
N SER A 114 4.03 -22.42 -34.99
CA SER A 114 5.27 -22.90 -35.61
C SER A 114 6.45 -21.97 -35.31
N ILE A 115 6.27 -20.66 -35.48
CA ILE A 115 7.31 -19.66 -35.20
C ILE A 115 7.71 -19.67 -33.73
N LEU A 116 6.74 -19.73 -32.81
CA LEU A 116 7.00 -19.71 -31.37
C LEU A 116 7.69 -21.01 -30.91
N SER A 117 7.26 -22.17 -31.41
CA SER A 117 7.86 -23.47 -31.11
C SER A 117 9.28 -23.58 -31.66
N GLU A 118 9.57 -23.06 -32.86
CA GLU A 118 10.94 -23.02 -33.41
C GLU A 118 11.93 -22.20 -32.59
N TRP A 119 11.42 -21.29 -31.74
CA TRP A 119 12.25 -20.44 -30.88
C TRP A 119 12.61 -21.08 -29.56
N LEU A 120 11.90 -22.13 -29.16
CA LEU A 120 12.25 -22.95 -28.02
C LEU A 120 13.19 -24.06 -28.48
N ASP A 121 14.23 -24.32 -27.70
CA ASP A 121 15.06 -25.52 -27.88
C ASP A 121 14.38 -26.76 -27.28
N GLN A 122 15.13 -27.88 -27.23
CA GLN A 122 14.61 -29.14 -26.71
C GLN A 122 14.25 -29.09 -25.22
N ASP A 123 14.80 -28.12 -24.48
CA ASP A 123 14.57 -27.92 -23.06
C ASP A 123 13.50 -26.83 -22.81
N ASN A 124 12.79 -26.39 -23.85
CA ASN A 124 11.84 -25.29 -23.81
C ASN A 124 12.45 -23.95 -23.37
N ILE A 125 13.72 -23.72 -23.69
CA ILE A 125 14.44 -22.48 -23.38
C ILE A 125 14.60 -21.66 -24.66
N ALA A 126 14.39 -20.34 -24.58
CA ALA A 126 14.63 -19.45 -25.71
C ALA A 126 16.13 -19.13 -25.87
N ALA A 127 16.96 -20.15 -26.16
CA ALA A 127 18.43 -20.01 -26.22
C ALA A 127 18.97 -19.38 -27.52
N ARG A 128 18.16 -19.30 -28.59
CA ARG A 128 18.65 -19.04 -29.96
C ARG A 128 18.40 -17.66 -30.57
N LEU A 129 17.87 -16.70 -29.80
CA LEU A 129 17.50 -15.41 -30.39
C LEU A 129 18.71 -14.52 -30.70
N VAL A 130 19.83 -14.61 -29.96
CA VAL A 130 21.11 -13.98 -30.33
C VAL A 130 22.24 -14.99 -30.11
N PRO A 131 23.09 -15.27 -31.12
CA PRO A 131 24.28 -16.08 -30.90
C PRO A 131 25.18 -15.38 -29.86
N ARG A 132 25.43 -16.06 -28.72
CA ARG A 132 26.31 -15.63 -27.59
C ARG A 132 25.69 -14.75 -26.48
N THR A 133 24.36 -14.60 -26.37
CA THR A 133 23.75 -13.94 -25.18
C THR A 133 23.27 -14.94 -24.13
N LYS A 134 23.32 -14.51 -22.85
CA LYS A 134 22.73 -15.18 -21.68
C LYS A 134 21.24 -15.53 -21.93
N ILE A 135 20.76 -16.63 -21.37
CA ILE A 135 19.35 -17.07 -21.43
C ILE A 135 18.43 -15.90 -21.01
N ASN A 136 17.36 -15.65 -21.77
CA ASN A 136 16.40 -14.60 -21.48
C ASN A 136 15.10 -15.23 -20.90
N ILE A 137 14.98 -15.17 -19.57
CA ILE A 137 13.91 -15.81 -18.79
C ILE A 137 12.53 -15.23 -19.13
N ASP A 138 12.39 -13.90 -19.21
CA ASP A 138 11.13 -13.22 -19.49
C ASP A 138 10.58 -13.54 -20.88
N VAL A 139 11.45 -13.61 -21.88
CA VAL A 139 11.07 -14.02 -23.23
C VAL A 139 10.65 -15.47 -23.26
N THR A 140 11.37 -16.35 -22.55
CA THR A 140 11.03 -17.77 -22.46
C THR A 140 9.65 -17.94 -21.81
N ALA A 141 9.41 -17.27 -20.67
CA ALA A 141 8.12 -17.26 -19.99
C ALA A 141 6.97 -16.74 -20.87
N ALA A 142 7.19 -15.64 -21.61
CA ALA A 142 6.18 -15.08 -22.51
C ALA A 142 5.84 -16.02 -23.69
N ILE A 143 6.83 -16.72 -24.24
CA ILE A 143 6.61 -17.71 -25.33
C ILE A 143 5.81 -18.91 -24.81
N ILE A 144 6.21 -19.47 -23.66
CA ILE A 144 5.49 -20.60 -23.03
C ILE A 144 4.05 -20.20 -22.73
N THR A 145 3.83 -19.00 -22.19
CA THR A 145 2.48 -18.46 -21.96
C THR A 145 1.67 -18.39 -23.26
N ALA A 146 2.24 -17.81 -24.32
CA ALA A 146 1.57 -17.67 -25.60
C ALA A 146 1.22 -19.01 -26.24
N LEU A 147 2.13 -19.99 -26.22
CA LEU A 147 1.89 -21.35 -26.74
C LEU A 147 0.75 -22.04 -25.98
N ASN A 148 0.75 -21.98 -24.65
CA ASN A 148 -0.32 -22.57 -23.85
C ASN A 148 -1.69 -21.88 -24.12
N LEU A 149 -1.72 -20.55 -24.26
CA LEU A 149 -2.94 -19.81 -24.64
C LEU A 149 -3.44 -20.16 -26.05
N LEU A 150 -2.54 -20.50 -26.97
CA LEU A 150 -2.85 -21.00 -28.31
C LEU A 150 -3.27 -22.48 -28.33
N GLY A 151 -3.36 -23.13 -27.16
CA GLY A 151 -3.75 -24.53 -27.04
C GLY A 151 -2.62 -25.50 -27.41
N GLN A 152 -1.36 -25.08 -27.31
CA GLN A 152 -0.17 -25.93 -27.46
C GLN A 152 0.46 -26.15 -26.08
N PRO A 153 0.17 -27.29 -25.42
CA PRO A 153 0.69 -27.58 -24.09
C PRO A 153 2.21 -27.53 -24.07
N THR A 154 2.77 -26.61 -23.29
CA THR A 154 4.22 -26.39 -23.19
C THR A 154 4.60 -26.33 -21.71
N LEU A 155 5.49 -27.24 -21.28
CA LEU A 155 5.97 -27.30 -19.89
C LEU A 155 7.01 -26.21 -19.61
N ALA A 156 7.21 -25.91 -18.32
CA ALA A 156 8.09 -24.83 -17.87
C ALA A 156 9.34 -25.33 -17.14
N ASP A 157 9.72 -26.60 -17.31
CA ASP A 157 10.82 -27.22 -16.56
C ASP A 157 12.16 -26.54 -16.84
N GLY A 158 12.56 -26.37 -18.11
CA GLY A 158 13.81 -25.68 -18.45
C GLY A 158 13.82 -24.19 -18.12
N LEU A 159 12.64 -23.54 -18.11
CA LEU A 159 12.48 -22.17 -17.58
C LEU A 159 12.81 -22.13 -16.08
N LEU A 160 12.29 -23.08 -15.31
CA LEU A 160 12.51 -23.16 -13.87
C LEU A 160 13.96 -23.49 -13.52
N GLU A 161 14.57 -24.47 -14.20
CA GLU A 161 15.99 -24.81 -14.01
C GLU A 161 16.87 -23.58 -14.25
N SER A 162 16.66 -22.89 -15.37
CA SER A 162 17.38 -21.65 -15.69
C SER A 162 17.15 -20.53 -14.67
N PHE A 163 15.91 -20.39 -14.19
CA PHE A 163 15.53 -19.36 -13.23
C PHE A 163 16.11 -19.63 -11.83
N GLU A 164 16.12 -20.87 -11.38
CA GLU A 164 16.69 -21.28 -10.09
C GLU A 164 18.22 -21.24 -10.11
N ASP A 165 18.86 -21.66 -11.20
CA ASP A 165 20.32 -21.59 -11.34
C ASP A 165 20.84 -20.14 -11.27
N ILE A 166 20.12 -19.20 -11.88
CA ILE A 166 20.46 -17.77 -11.79
C ILE A 166 20.31 -17.27 -10.35
N ALA A 167 19.25 -17.66 -9.65
CA ALA A 167 19.03 -17.32 -8.24
C ALA A 167 20.09 -17.90 -7.28
N HIS A 168 20.76 -18.99 -7.68
CA HIS A 168 21.81 -19.66 -6.88
C HIS A 168 23.24 -19.20 -7.20
N THR A 169 23.51 -18.69 -8.41
CA THR A 169 24.87 -18.38 -8.89
C THR A 169 25.22 -16.89 -8.84
N GLU A 170 24.23 -16.01 -8.97
CA GLU A 170 24.35 -14.60 -8.57
C GLU A 170 23.90 -14.50 -7.10
N SER A 171 24.52 -13.61 -6.30
CA SER A 171 24.29 -13.44 -4.85
C SER A 171 22.81 -13.67 -4.47
N PRO A 172 22.47 -14.31 -3.33
CA PRO A 172 21.23 -15.08 -3.08
C PRO A 172 19.95 -14.25 -2.95
N SER A 173 19.72 -13.32 -3.85
CA SER A 173 18.59 -12.41 -3.88
C SER A 173 17.92 -12.52 -5.23
N ILE A 174 16.97 -13.46 -5.31
CA ILE A 174 15.70 -13.27 -6.04
C ILE A 174 15.10 -11.86 -5.74
N GLU A 175 15.53 -11.22 -4.65
CA GLU A 175 15.18 -9.86 -4.21
C GLU A 175 15.78 -8.71 -5.06
N ASP A 176 16.81 -8.96 -5.89
CA ASP A 176 17.43 -7.98 -6.81
C ASP A 176 17.04 -8.17 -8.30
N ASP A 177 16.28 -9.23 -8.59
CA ASP A 177 15.70 -9.52 -9.89
C ASP A 177 14.53 -8.58 -10.22
N ASP A 178 14.38 -8.27 -11.52
CA ASP A 178 13.34 -7.40 -12.07
C ASP A 178 11.95 -7.97 -11.68
N LEU A 179 11.18 -7.25 -10.87
CA LEU A 179 9.85 -7.66 -10.39
C LEU A 179 8.95 -8.16 -11.53
N ALA A 180 9.10 -7.57 -12.72
CA ALA A 180 8.40 -8.02 -13.92
C ALA A 180 8.80 -9.41 -14.39
N THR A 181 10.07 -9.78 -14.34
CA THR A 181 10.52 -11.15 -14.68
C THR A 181 9.85 -12.16 -13.74
N ASN A 182 9.81 -11.88 -12.43
CA ASN A 182 9.09 -12.74 -11.48
C ASN A 182 7.59 -12.82 -11.80
N CYS A 183 6.97 -11.73 -12.21
CA CYS A 183 5.57 -11.73 -12.65
C CYS A 183 5.37 -12.58 -13.92
N GLU A 184 6.23 -12.45 -14.93
CA GLU A 184 6.14 -13.21 -16.18
C GLU A 184 6.36 -14.71 -15.95
N VAL A 185 7.33 -15.08 -15.11
CA VAL A 185 7.54 -16.48 -14.70
C VAL A 185 6.30 -17.00 -13.99
N LEU A 186 5.74 -16.26 -13.04
CA LEU A 186 4.51 -16.65 -12.33
C LEU A 186 3.34 -16.84 -13.30
N ILE A 187 3.15 -15.91 -14.24
CA ILE A 187 2.12 -15.99 -15.29
C ILE A 187 2.33 -17.26 -16.12
N SER A 188 3.56 -17.53 -16.56
CA SER A 188 3.88 -18.71 -17.36
C SER A 188 3.54 -20.01 -16.64
N LEU A 189 3.94 -20.15 -15.38
CA LEU A 189 3.66 -21.35 -14.58
C LEU A 189 2.16 -21.58 -14.38
N LEU A 190 1.38 -20.50 -14.23
CA LEU A 190 -0.08 -20.56 -14.04
C LEU A 190 -0.85 -20.91 -15.32
N HIS A 191 -0.25 -20.69 -16.50
CA HIS A 191 -0.86 -21.02 -17.79
C HIS A 191 -0.51 -22.42 -18.31
N VAL A 192 0.41 -23.14 -17.66
CA VAL A 192 0.62 -24.56 -17.94
C VAL A 192 -0.65 -25.34 -17.53
N GLU A 193 -1.07 -26.29 -18.35
CA GLU A 193 -2.20 -27.17 -18.01
C GLU A 193 -1.93 -27.90 -16.68
N LYS A 194 -2.86 -27.76 -15.70
CA LYS A 194 -2.67 -28.23 -14.31
C LYS A 194 -1.41 -27.66 -13.63
N GLY A 195 -0.94 -26.50 -14.08
CA GLY A 195 0.29 -25.87 -13.60
C GLY A 195 0.27 -25.58 -12.10
N ILE A 196 -0.89 -25.20 -11.53
CA ILE A 196 -1.00 -24.97 -10.08
C ILE A 196 -0.76 -26.24 -9.25
N ASP A 197 -1.12 -27.41 -9.76
CA ASP A 197 -0.91 -28.68 -9.08
C ASP A 197 0.52 -29.18 -9.30
N HIS A 198 1.05 -29.00 -10.52
CA HIS A 198 2.37 -29.48 -10.89
C HIS A 198 3.53 -28.65 -10.32
N TYR A 199 3.38 -27.31 -10.31
CA TYR A 199 4.40 -26.35 -9.89
C TYR A 199 4.03 -25.59 -8.61
N TYR A 200 3.16 -26.15 -7.75
CA TYR A 200 2.62 -25.48 -6.56
C TYR A 200 3.70 -24.77 -5.73
N LYS A 201 4.79 -25.47 -5.41
CA LYS A 201 5.87 -24.93 -4.56
C LYS A 201 6.57 -23.74 -5.21
N GLN A 202 6.86 -23.83 -6.49
CA GLN A 202 7.50 -22.76 -7.27
C GLN A 202 6.55 -21.56 -7.41
N ILE A 203 5.27 -21.81 -7.70
CA ILE A 203 4.23 -20.79 -7.78
C ILE A 203 4.09 -20.05 -6.44
N GLU A 204 3.99 -20.76 -5.32
CA GLU A 204 3.89 -20.15 -3.98
C GLU A 204 5.15 -19.33 -3.64
N ARG A 205 6.34 -19.85 -3.96
CA ARG A 205 7.62 -19.15 -3.75
C ARG A 205 7.70 -17.87 -4.57
N VAL A 206 7.38 -17.92 -5.86
CA VAL A 206 7.44 -16.74 -6.76
C VAL A 206 6.36 -15.72 -6.37
N ALA A 207 5.12 -16.15 -6.06
CA ALA A 207 4.08 -15.24 -5.57
C ALA A 207 4.46 -14.56 -4.25
N THR A 208 5.08 -15.31 -3.32
CA THR A 208 5.61 -14.77 -2.07
C THR A 208 6.72 -13.75 -2.32
N SER A 209 7.61 -14.04 -3.27
CA SER A 209 8.68 -13.13 -3.68
C SER A 209 8.11 -11.82 -4.25
N VAL A 210 7.23 -11.90 -5.25
CA VAL A 210 6.55 -10.72 -5.85
C VAL A 210 5.87 -9.87 -4.77
N CYS A 211 5.12 -10.51 -3.88
CA CYS A 211 4.44 -9.83 -2.79
C CYS A 211 5.44 -9.19 -1.80
N SER A 212 6.51 -9.90 -1.44
CA SER A 212 7.51 -9.39 -0.48
C SER A 212 8.30 -8.22 -1.07
N THR A 213 8.68 -8.29 -2.34
CA THR A 213 9.34 -7.19 -3.06
C THR A 213 8.45 -5.95 -3.09
N TRP A 214 7.15 -6.10 -3.39
CA TRP A 214 6.21 -4.99 -3.37
C TRP A 214 6.03 -4.41 -1.96
N TRP A 215 5.96 -5.26 -0.94
CA TRP A 215 5.82 -4.80 0.44
C TRP A 215 7.06 -4.09 0.97
N ALA A 216 8.25 -4.44 0.45
CA ALA A 216 9.54 -3.89 0.84
C ALA A 216 9.93 -2.61 0.07
N LYS A 217 9.35 -2.35 -1.11
CA LYS A 217 9.66 -1.19 -1.96
C LYS A 217 8.45 -0.23 -2.01
N SER A 218 8.68 1.07 -2.13
CA SER A 218 7.57 2.00 -2.39
C SER A 218 7.09 1.88 -3.84
N HIS A 219 5.86 2.31 -4.15
CA HIS A 219 5.30 2.23 -5.51
C HIS A 219 6.16 2.96 -6.56
N GLU A 220 6.85 4.02 -6.17
CA GLU A 220 7.79 4.77 -7.02
C GLU A 220 9.14 4.06 -7.19
N GLN A 221 9.52 3.19 -6.25
CA GLN A 221 10.74 2.38 -6.30
C GLN A 221 10.57 1.05 -7.04
N VAL A 222 9.32 0.68 -7.35
CA VAL A 222 8.99 -0.47 -8.21
C VAL A 222 9.20 -0.08 -9.69
N MET A 223 10.40 0.39 -10.02
CA MET A 223 10.81 0.70 -11.39
C MET A 223 11.28 -0.56 -12.08
N ASN A 224 10.80 -0.76 -13.31
CA ASN A 224 11.22 -1.85 -14.16
C ASN A 224 12.57 -1.52 -14.81
N LYS A 225 13.49 -2.49 -14.90
CA LYS A 225 14.79 -2.29 -15.58
C LYS A 225 14.68 -2.22 -17.12
N ARG A 226 13.50 -2.50 -17.68
CA ARG A 226 13.17 -2.61 -19.12
C ARG A 226 12.13 -1.61 -19.62
N ASN A 227 11.29 -1.07 -18.74
CA ASN A 227 10.29 -0.05 -19.08
C ASN A 227 10.39 1.17 -18.16
N MET A 228 10.43 2.37 -18.75
CA MET A 228 10.49 3.64 -18.03
C MET A 228 9.20 3.98 -17.29
N CYS A 229 8.06 3.40 -17.68
CA CYS A 229 6.78 3.66 -17.06
C CYS A 229 6.54 2.68 -15.89
N PRO A 230 6.35 3.16 -14.65
CA PRO A 230 6.02 2.30 -13.51
C PRO A 230 4.73 1.49 -13.73
N LEU A 231 3.78 2.02 -14.51
CA LEU A 231 2.50 1.37 -14.78
C LEU A 231 2.66 0.02 -15.48
N TYR A 232 3.77 -0.20 -16.19
CA TYR A 232 4.09 -1.51 -16.77
C TYR A 232 4.26 -2.58 -15.69
N SER A 233 5.06 -2.31 -14.65
CA SER A 233 5.21 -3.20 -13.49
C SER A 233 3.89 -3.39 -12.76
N VAL A 234 3.13 -2.30 -12.56
CA VAL A 234 1.81 -2.34 -11.90
C VAL A 234 0.85 -3.27 -12.65
N MET A 235 0.82 -3.19 -13.98
CA MET A 235 0.01 -4.07 -14.82
C MET A 235 0.44 -5.52 -14.67
N LEU A 236 1.74 -5.83 -14.75
CA LEU A 236 2.24 -7.20 -14.62
C LEU A 236 1.97 -7.80 -13.23
N VAL A 237 2.17 -7.03 -12.16
CA VAL A 237 1.86 -7.43 -10.79
C VAL A 237 0.36 -7.71 -10.64
N SER A 238 -0.48 -6.80 -11.14
CA SER A 238 -1.93 -6.97 -11.12
C SER A 238 -2.34 -8.24 -11.86
N LYS A 239 -1.80 -8.45 -13.06
CA LYS A 239 -2.03 -9.65 -13.87
C LYS A 239 -1.61 -10.91 -13.14
N ALA A 240 -0.34 -11.01 -12.76
CA ALA A 240 0.24 -12.23 -12.19
C ALA A 240 -0.47 -12.66 -10.90
N LEU A 241 -0.75 -11.73 -9.99
CA LEU A 241 -1.40 -12.06 -8.72
C LEU A 241 -2.92 -12.26 -8.83
N THR A 242 -3.56 -11.63 -9.82
CA THR A 242 -4.95 -11.97 -10.16
C THR A 242 -5.03 -13.41 -10.69
N THR A 243 -4.16 -13.78 -11.63
CA THR A 243 -4.11 -15.13 -12.18
C THR A 243 -3.81 -16.16 -11.08
N TYR A 244 -2.88 -15.85 -10.17
CA TYR A 244 -2.59 -16.69 -9.00
C TYR A 244 -3.83 -16.85 -8.11
N ALA A 245 -4.50 -15.75 -7.77
CA ALA A 245 -5.68 -15.77 -6.91
C ALA A 245 -6.82 -16.59 -7.55
N VAL A 246 -7.05 -16.43 -8.85
CA VAL A 246 -8.05 -17.19 -9.62
C VAL A 246 -7.71 -18.67 -9.64
N ALA A 247 -6.47 -19.03 -9.95
CA ALA A 247 -6.03 -20.42 -9.97
C ALA A 247 -6.16 -21.07 -8.57
N LYS A 248 -5.71 -20.38 -7.52
CA LYS A 248 -5.81 -20.86 -6.13
C LYS A 248 -7.25 -20.94 -5.62
N ALA A 249 -8.14 -20.05 -6.05
CA ALA A 249 -9.55 -20.13 -5.69
C ALA A 249 -10.24 -21.39 -6.27
N ASN A 250 -9.72 -21.92 -7.38
CA ASN A 250 -10.24 -23.12 -8.02
C ASN A 250 -9.71 -24.43 -7.41
N THR A 251 -8.78 -24.38 -6.45
CA THR A 251 -8.28 -25.59 -5.78
C THR A 251 -9.11 -25.93 -4.53
N THR A 252 -9.28 -27.23 -4.25
CA THR A 252 -10.15 -27.73 -3.16
C THR A 252 -9.52 -27.70 -1.78
N ASP A 253 -8.19 -27.61 -1.67
CA ASP A 253 -7.42 -27.77 -0.42
C ASP A 253 -6.77 -26.48 0.12
N ALA A 254 -7.00 -25.33 -0.51
CA ALA A 254 -6.31 -24.11 -0.14
C ALA A 254 -6.85 -23.55 1.20
N LYS A 255 -6.08 -23.72 2.28
CA LYS A 255 -6.26 -22.99 3.54
C LYS A 255 -6.03 -21.49 3.32
N GLU A 256 -6.82 -20.65 3.99
CA GLU A 256 -6.56 -19.22 4.05
C GLU A 256 -5.18 -18.97 4.65
N GLY A 257 -4.36 -18.19 3.95
CA GLY A 257 -2.99 -17.90 4.36
C GLY A 257 -2.72 -16.40 4.50
N SER A 258 -1.68 -16.06 5.28
CA SER A 258 -1.17 -14.69 5.43
C SER A 258 -0.84 -14.03 4.09
N LEU A 259 -0.43 -14.82 3.09
CA LEU A 259 -0.15 -14.33 1.73
C LEU A 259 -1.40 -13.80 1.02
N ASP A 260 -2.58 -14.39 1.23
CA ASP A 260 -3.81 -13.99 0.55
C ASP A 260 -4.25 -12.59 0.98
N ASP A 261 -4.11 -12.29 2.27
CA ASP A 261 -4.40 -10.96 2.83
C ASP A 261 -3.40 -9.92 2.32
N LYS A 262 -2.12 -10.28 2.23
CA LYS A 262 -1.09 -9.39 1.68
C LYS A 262 -1.33 -9.05 0.22
N ILE A 263 -1.65 -10.06 -0.60
CA ILE A 263 -1.97 -9.88 -2.03
C ILE A 263 -3.21 -8.99 -2.17
N SER A 264 -4.27 -9.27 -1.43
CA SER A 264 -5.53 -8.54 -1.54
C SER A 264 -5.38 -7.07 -1.16
N LEU A 265 -4.69 -6.79 -0.04
CA LEU A 265 -4.40 -5.42 0.38
C LEU A 265 -3.61 -4.66 -0.69
N MET A 266 -2.57 -5.29 -1.22
CA MET A 266 -1.70 -4.74 -2.26
C MET A 266 -2.49 -4.42 -3.55
N LEU A 267 -3.37 -5.31 -3.98
CA LEU A 267 -4.20 -5.11 -5.17
C LEU A 267 -5.29 -4.04 -4.96
N ILE A 268 -5.81 -3.88 -3.74
CA ILE A 268 -6.67 -2.74 -3.37
C ILE A 268 -5.89 -1.43 -3.47
N GLU A 269 -4.67 -1.38 -2.95
CA GLU A 269 -3.80 -0.20 -3.03
C GLU A 269 -3.52 0.18 -4.48
N VAL A 270 -3.20 -0.80 -5.33
CA VAL A 270 -3.01 -0.57 -6.77
C VAL A 270 -4.28 0.02 -7.38
N LEU A 271 -5.45 -0.59 -7.15
CA LEU A 271 -6.72 -0.10 -7.70
C LEU A 271 -6.98 1.35 -7.27
N VAL A 272 -6.86 1.65 -5.98
CA VAL A 272 -7.08 2.99 -5.44
C VAL A 272 -6.10 3.99 -6.04
N THR A 273 -4.83 3.62 -6.16
CA THR A 273 -3.77 4.45 -6.75
C THR A 273 -4.11 4.79 -8.21
N LEU A 274 -4.48 3.79 -9.01
CA LEU A 274 -4.87 4.01 -10.40
C LEU A 274 -6.09 4.93 -10.50
N LEU A 275 -7.12 4.73 -9.69
CA LEU A 275 -8.32 5.58 -9.71
C LEU A 275 -8.04 7.04 -9.31
N ARG A 276 -7.03 7.29 -8.48
CA ARG A 276 -6.63 8.65 -8.04
C ARG A 276 -5.73 9.37 -9.02
N THR A 277 -4.82 8.63 -9.62
CA THR A 277 -3.80 9.18 -10.52
C THR A 277 -4.29 9.32 -11.96
N GLN A 278 -5.54 8.95 -12.22
CA GLN A 278 -6.17 9.21 -13.52
C GLN A 278 -6.24 10.73 -13.75
N HIS A 279 -5.71 11.18 -14.87
CA HIS A 279 -5.82 12.56 -15.31
C HIS A 279 -7.27 12.93 -15.66
N ALA A 280 -7.59 14.22 -15.69
CA ALA A 280 -8.94 14.70 -15.99
C ALA A 280 -9.44 14.27 -17.38
N ASP A 281 -8.52 14.05 -18.33
CA ASP A 281 -8.78 13.57 -19.69
C ASP A 281 -8.87 12.03 -19.79
N GLY A 282 -8.82 11.35 -18.64
CA GLY A 282 -8.88 9.90 -18.49
C GLY A 282 -7.59 9.13 -18.79
N SER A 283 -6.49 9.82 -19.11
CA SER A 283 -5.18 9.17 -19.29
C SER A 283 -4.47 8.88 -17.98
N TRP A 284 -3.39 8.11 -18.09
CA TRP A 284 -2.42 7.89 -17.02
C TRP A 284 -0.99 8.08 -17.53
N GLY A 285 -0.07 8.18 -16.57
CA GLY A 285 1.36 8.20 -16.83
C GLY A 285 1.86 9.59 -17.18
N GLN A 286 3.18 9.78 -17.05
CA GLN A 286 3.78 11.11 -17.16
C GLN A 286 3.61 11.70 -18.57
N LYS A 287 3.65 10.86 -19.62
CA LYS A 287 3.51 11.33 -21.01
C LYS A 287 2.05 11.30 -21.47
N SER A 288 1.11 10.81 -20.65
CA SER A 288 -0.32 10.71 -20.99
C SER A 288 -0.58 10.00 -22.33
N ASN A 289 0.28 9.04 -22.69
CA ASN A 289 0.22 8.36 -23.97
C ASN A 289 -0.67 7.11 -23.90
N PHE A 290 -1.02 6.56 -25.06
CA PHE A 290 -1.91 5.42 -25.14
C PHE A 290 -1.33 4.15 -24.52
N GLU A 291 -0.03 3.91 -24.60
CA GLU A 291 0.61 2.72 -24.02
C GLU A 291 0.56 2.75 -22.49
N GLU A 292 0.95 3.88 -21.86
CA GLU A 292 0.85 4.06 -20.40
C GLU A 292 -0.59 3.93 -19.90
N THR A 293 -1.52 4.55 -20.62
CA THR A 293 -2.96 4.48 -20.32
C THR A 293 -3.48 3.05 -20.46
N SER A 294 -2.99 2.30 -21.45
CA SER A 294 -3.39 0.90 -21.66
C SER A 294 -2.90 0.00 -20.52
N TYR A 295 -1.70 0.24 -19.98
CA TYR A 295 -1.22 -0.46 -18.78
C TYR A 295 -2.15 -0.28 -17.58
N ALA A 296 -2.55 0.97 -17.31
CA ALA A 296 -3.48 1.26 -16.23
C ALA A 296 -4.85 0.61 -16.44
N VAL A 297 -5.40 0.67 -17.66
CA VAL A 297 -6.69 0.06 -17.98
C VAL A 297 -6.65 -1.45 -17.84
N LEU A 298 -5.59 -2.11 -18.34
CA LEU A 298 -5.39 -3.55 -18.20
C LEU A 298 -5.28 -3.94 -16.73
N ALA A 299 -4.47 -3.22 -15.93
CA ALA A 299 -4.36 -3.46 -14.49
C ALA A 299 -5.73 -3.41 -13.81
N ILE A 300 -6.53 -2.35 -14.07
CA ILE A 300 -7.88 -2.23 -13.52
C ILE A 300 -8.77 -3.40 -13.94
N LYS A 301 -8.71 -3.84 -15.21
CA LYS A 301 -9.50 -5.00 -15.67
C LYS A 301 -9.17 -6.28 -14.90
N TYR A 302 -7.90 -6.60 -14.70
CA TYR A 302 -7.50 -7.74 -13.86
C TYR A 302 -8.08 -7.62 -12.46
N LEU A 303 -7.98 -6.44 -11.86
CA LEU A 303 -8.47 -6.17 -10.51
C LEU A 303 -10.00 -6.30 -10.39
N THR A 304 -10.76 -6.13 -11.48
CA THR A 304 -12.22 -6.34 -11.46
C THR A 304 -12.64 -7.78 -11.16
N ALA A 305 -11.73 -8.76 -11.28
CA ALA A 305 -11.98 -10.14 -10.90
C ALA A 305 -12.25 -10.29 -9.39
N PHE A 306 -11.77 -9.37 -8.55
CA PHE A 306 -11.89 -9.49 -7.09
C PHE A 306 -13.22 -8.97 -6.55
N PRO A 307 -13.78 -9.59 -5.49
CA PRO A 307 -15.02 -9.14 -4.87
C PRO A 307 -14.97 -7.71 -4.33
N PHE A 308 -13.81 -7.27 -3.81
CA PHE A 308 -13.63 -5.92 -3.30
C PHE A 308 -13.76 -4.85 -4.40
N ALA A 309 -13.47 -5.19 -5.66
CA ALA A 309 -13.49 -4.23 -6.76
C ALA A 309 -14.90 -3.70 -7.00
N ARG A 310 -15.94 -4.48 -6.70
CA ARG A 310 -17.36 -4.06 -6.82
C ARG A 310 -17.67 -2.76 -6.06
N ASN A 311 -16.92 -2.47 -5.00
CA ASN A 311 -17.06 -1.21 -4.24
C ASN A 311 -16.65 0.04 -5.04
N PHE A 312 -15.93 -0.14 -6.16
CA PHE A 312 -15.39 0.92 -7.01
C PHE A 312 -15.97 0.92 -8.43
N LYS A 313 -17.04 0.13 -8.68
CA LYS A 313 -17.62 -0.09 -10.02
C LYS A 313 -17.94 1.17 -10.80
N GLU A 314 -18.52 2.15 -10.12
CA GLU A 314 -18.85 3.44 -10.73
C GLU A 314 -17.59 4.20 -11.18
N LYS A 315 -16.54 4.21 -10.35
CA LYS A 315 -15.31 4.97 -10.62
C LYS A 315 -14.53 4.34 -11.78
N TYR A 316 -14.24 3.04 -11.73
CA TYR A 316 -13.53 2.40 -12.85
C TYR A 316 -14.38 2.31 -14.13
N GLY A 317 -15.70 2.19 -14.01
CA GLY A 317 -16.60 2.22 -15.16
C GLY A 317 -16.54 3.55 -15.91
N ARG A 318 -16.48 4.67 -15.17
CA ARG A 318 -16.23 6.00 -15.74
C ARG A 318 -14.86 6.06 -16.41
N SER A 319 -13.83 5.49 -15.79
CA SER A 319 -12.48 5.45 -16.36
C SER A 319 -12.42 4.71 -17.70
N PHE A 320 -13.07 3.55 -17.81
CA PHE A 320 -13.16 2.81 -19.08
C PHE A 320 -13.91 3.58 -20.17
N ASN A 321 -15.01 4.25 -19.80
CA ASN A 321 -15.79 5.06 -20.74
C ASN A 321 -15.01 6.24 -21.31
N ILE A 322 -14.21 6.92 -20.48
CA ILE A 322 -13.37 8.05 -20.95
C ILE A 322 -12.25 7.52 -21.86
N PHE A 323 -11.61 6.41 -21.47
CA PHE A 323 -10.58 5.77 -22.28
C PHE A 323 -11.08 5.41 -23.68
N GLY A 324 -12.21 4.71 -23.79
CA GLY A 324 -12.79 4.31 -25.08
C GLY A 324 -13.17 5.48 -25.99
N ARG A 325 -13.51 6.66 -25.43
CA ARG A 325 -13.75 7.88 -26.22
C ARG A 325 -12.47 8.52 -26.76
N ARG A 326 -11.36 8.39 -26.03
CA ARG A 326 -10.05 8.98 -26.41
C ARG A 326 -9.38 8.21 -27.55
N THR A 327 -9.64 6.92 -27.69
CA THR A 327 -8.93 6.04 -28.64
C THR A 327 -9.27 6.28 -30.11
N THR A 328 -10.08 7.27 -30.45
CA THR A 328 -10.37 7.69 -31.83
C THR A 328 -9.34 8.69 -32.40
N GLY A 329 -8.32 9.09 -31.62
CA GLY A 329 -7.29 10.06 -32.02
C GLY A 329 -6.05 9.49 -32.72
N CYS A 330 -5.15 10.37 -33.15
CA CYS A 330 -3.89 9.99 -33.81
C CYS A 330 -2.91 9.33 -32.82
N TYR A 331 -2.39 8.15 -33.17
CA TYR A 331 -1.53 7.32 -32.31
C TYR A 331 -0.04 7.59 -32.57
N ILE A 332 0.68 8.07 -31.55
CA ILE A 332 2.14 8.23 -31.58
C ILE A 332 2.75 7.35 -30.47
N PRO A 333 3.57 6.33 -30.81
CA PRO A 333 4.27 5.52 -29.83
C PRO A 333 5.24 6.35 -29.00
N ALA A 334 5.29 6.12 -27.69
CA ALA A 334 6.25 6.77 -26.80
C ALA A 334 7.51 5.92 -26.61
N GLU A 335 8.67 6.57 -26.47
CA GLU A 335 9.91 5.89 -26.08
C GLU A 335 9.83 5.51 -24.60
N LEU A 336 9.44 4.27 -24.34
CA LEU A 336 9.24 3.73 -22.99
C LEU A 336 10.16 2.55 -22.69
N TRP A 337 10.80 1.95 -23.68
CA TRP A 337 11.54 0.70 -23.51
C TRP A 337 13.04 0.95 -23.47
N PHE A 338 13.73 0.30 -22.52
CA PHE A 338 15.18 0.36 -22.41
C PHE A 338 15.84 -0.61 -23.40
N GLY A 339 16.83 -0.10 -24.13
CA GLY A 339 17.72 -0.86 -25.02
C GLY A 339 19.12 -0.26 -24.99
N THR A 340 19.92 -0.42 -26.06
CA THR A 340 21.18 0.33 -26.21
C THR A 340 20.93 1.85 -26.23
N SER A 341 19.78 2.24 -26.73
CA SER A 341 19.13 3.54 -26.54
C SER A 341 17.67 3.28 -26.16
N ASN A 342 17.01 4.25 -25.52
CA ASN A 342 15.57 4.17 -25.32
C ASN A 342 14.87 4.05 -26.68
N TYR A 343 13.81 3.25 -26.75
CA TYR A 343 13.10 3.02 -28.00
C TYR A 343 11.58 2.92 -27.77
N SER A 344 10.85 3.06 -28.88
CA SER A 344 9.41 2.83 -28.94
C SER A 344 9.12 1.65 -29.88
N SER A 345 8.07 0.90 -29.58
CA SER A 345 7.61 -0.18 -30.46
C SER A 345 6.14 -0.01 -30.76
N ARG A 346 5.82 0.52 -31.95
CA ARG A 346 4.44 0.77 -32.39
C ARG A 346 3.55 -0.47 -32.30
N LEU A 347 4.07 -1.65 -32.61
CA LEU A 347 3.29 -2.89 -32.56
C LEU A 347 2.92 -3.25 -31.12
N LEU A 348 3.85 -3.10 -30.18
CA LEU A 348 3.63 -3.44 -28.77
C LEU A 348 2.64 -2.47 -28.10
N SER A 349 2.93 -1.19 -28.27
CA SER A 349 2.02 -0.05 -28.13
C SER A 349 0.57 -0.35 -28.58
N GLN A 350 0.40 -0.84 -29.82
CA GLN A 350 -0.91 -1.18 -30.39
C GLN A 350 -1.51 -2.44 -29.78
N ALA A 351 -0.70 -3.46 -29.49
CA ALA A 351 -1.14 -4.69 -28.84
C ALA A 351 -1.72 -4.41 -27.46
N TYR A 352 -1.04 -3.60 -26.64
CA TYR A 352 -1.57 -3.18 -25.33
C TYR A 352 -2.85 -2.36 -25.47
N LEU A 353 -2.91 -1.44 -26.44
CA LEU A 353 -4.11 -0.65 -26.70
C LEU A 353 -5.31 -1.53 -27.07
N LEU A 354 -5.13 -2.45 -28.00
CA LEU A 354 -6.19 -3.37 -28.43
C LEU A 354 -6.62 -4.29 -27.27
N SER A 355 -5.66 -4.77 -26.47
CA SER A 355 -5.95 -5.58 -25.27
C SER A 355 -6.75 -4.77 -24.24
N ALA A 356 -6.38 -3.50 -24.05
CA ALA A 356 -7.09 -2.57 -23.17
C ALA A 356 -8.50 -2.21 -23.70
N LEU A 357 -8.73 -2.28 -25.01
CA LEU A 357 -10.05 -2.09 -25.62
C LEU A 357 -10.90 -3.37 -25.66
N GLY A 358 -10.28 -4.55 -25.63
CA GLY A 358 -10.98 -5.85 -25.67
C GLY A 358 -12.02 -5.99 -24.57
N GLN A 359 -13.15 -6.66 -24.85
CA GLN A 359 -14.28 -6.74 -23.92
C GLN A 359 -14.20 -7.90 -22.92
N SER A 360 -13.06 -8.61 -22.82
CA SER A 360 -12.99 -9.77 -21.92
C SER A 360 -13.26 -9.36 -20.47
N ALA A 361 -14.42 -9.80 -19.97
CA ALA A 361 -14.76 -9.70 -18.58
C ALA A 361 -14.11 -10.90 -17.88
N TRP A 362 -13.20 -10.63 -16.94
CA TRP A 362 -12.69 -11.67 -16.05
C TRP A 362 -13.86 -12.18 -15.21
N LEU A 363 -14.30 -13.42 -15.48
CA LEU A 363 -15.33 -14.06 -14.67
C LEU A 363 -14.75 -14.28 -13.27
N THR A 364 -15.34 -13.63 -12.26
CA THR A 364 -14.99 -13.86 -10.85
C THR A 364 -15.31 -15.31 -10.46
N PRO A 365 -14.32 -16.15 -10.11
CA PRO A 365 -14.60 -17.49 -9.57
C PRO A 365 -15.44 -17.43 -8.29
N GLN A 366 -16.24 -18.47 -8.04
CA GLN A 366 -17.14 -18.54 -6.87
C GLN A 366 -16.38 -18.46 -5.52
N ASN A 367 -15.15 -18.96 -5.49
CA ASN A 367 -14.32 -19.05 -4.29
C ASN A 367 -13.39 -17.85 -4.06
N MET A 368 -13.55 -16.75 -4.81
CA MET A 368 -12.74 -15.54 -4.62
C MET A 368 -13.00 -14.78 -3.31
N HIS A 369 -14.02 -15.18 -2.54
CA HIS A 369 -14.37 -14.54 -1.27
C HIS A 369 -13.24 -14.56 -0.22
N ARG A 370 -12.28 -15.48 -0.36
CA ARG A 370 -11.06 -15.55 0.47
C ARG A 370 -10.11 -14.38 0.22
N PHE A 371 -10.07 -13.86 -0.99
CA PHE A 371 -9.26 -12.69 -1.38
C PHE A 371 -10.01 -11.36 -1.20
N GLY A 372 -11.09 -11.38 -0.41
CA GLY A 372 -11.88 -10.20 -0.09
C GLY A 372 -13.38 -10.43 -0.22
N ARG A 373 -14.15 -9.56 0.42
CA ARG A 373 -15.61 -9.63 0.41
C ARG A 373 -16.19 -8.52 -0.46
N SER A 374 -17.37 -8.78 -1.02
CA SER A 374 -18.21 -7.71 -1.56
C SER A 374 -18.87 -6.98 -0.41
N GLY A 375 -18.55 -5.70 -0.21
CA GLY A 375 -19.06 -4.89 0.89
C GLY A 375 -18.11 -4.80 2.09
N LEU A 376 -18.55 -4.01 3.09
CA LEU A 376 -17.80 -3.72 4.31
C LEU A 376 -18.17 -4.70 5.43
N SER A 377 -17.25 -4.91 6.37
CA SER A 377 -17.56 -5.59 7.63
C SER A 377 -18.56 -4.76 8.47
N SER A 378 -19.28 -5.41 9.40
CA SER A 378 -20.19 -4.69 10.32
C SER A 378 -19.45 -3.70 11.23
N SER A 379 -18.17 -3.94 11.51
CA SER A 379 -17.30 -2.99 12.20
C SER A 379 -16.97 -1.79 11.31
N SER A 380 -16.59 -2.06 10.06
CA SER A 380 -16.35 -1.04 9.03
C SER A 380 -17.56 -0.16 8.74
N GLU A 381 -18.80 -0.68 8.81
CA GLU A 381 -20.00 0.14 8.68
C GLU A 381 -20.15 1.15 9.83
N LYS A 382 -19.82 0.76 11.06
CA LYS A 382 -19.82 1.67 12.22
C LYS A 382 -18.73 2.74 12.08
N LEU A 383 -17.53 2.32 11.66
CA LEU A 383 -16.42 3.23 11.39
C LEU A 383 -16.72 4.18 10.22
N SER A 384 -17.46 3.74 9.20
CA SER A 384 -17.91 4.61 8.10
C SER A 384 -18.81 5.75 8.58
N LYS A 385 -19.71 5.48 9.54
CA LYS A 385 -20.55 6.52 10.16
C LYS A 385 -19.72 7.50 10.97
N LEU A 386 -18.75 7.00 11.74
CA LEU A 386 -17.81 7.83 12.50
C LEU A 386 -16.97 8.71 11.56
N ALA A 387 -16.41 8.12 10.50
CA ALA A 387 -15.55 8.76 9.52
C ALA A 387 -16.18 10.02 8.90
N ARG A 388 -17.48 9.97 8.58
CA ARG A 388 -18.21 11.12 8.01
C ARG A 388 -18.29 12.33 8.95
N ASN A 389 -18.14 12.11 10.26
CA ASN A 389 -18.17 13.17 11.25
C ASN A 389 -16.78 13.71 11.58
N LEU A 390 -15.71 13.07 11.08
CA LEU A 390 -14.33 13.51 11.36
C LEU A 390 -13.95 14.68 10.45
N PRO A 391 -13.52 15.83 11.01
CA PRO A 391 -13.09 17.00 10.24
C PRO A 391 -12.10 16.68 9.12
N LEU A 392 -11.13 15.80 9.36
CA LEU A 392 -10.12 15.43 8.36
C LEU A 392 -10.70 14.71 7.13
N LEU A 393 -11.86 14.07 7.25
CA LEU A 393 -12.47 13.26 6.19
C LEU A 393 -13.66 13.93 5.50
N GLN A 394 -14.03 15.15 5.90
CA GLN A 394 -15.20 15.84 5.36
C GLN A 394 -15.10 16.12 3.85
N CYS A 395 -13.88 16.30 3.33
CA CYS A 395 -13.63 16.55 1.91
C CYS A 395 -13.43 15.27 1.07
N SER A 396 -13.37 14.10 1.70
CA SER A 396 -13.09 12.84 1.00
C SER A 396 -14.33 12.30 0.27
N GLU A 397 -14.15 11.78 -0.95
CA GLU A 397 -15.24 11.15 -1.69
C GLU A 397 -15.68 9.83 -1.01
N SER A 398 -16.94 9.42 -1.17
CA SER A 398 -17.45 8.24 -0.45
C SER A 398 -16.68 6.95 -0.78
N TRP A 399 -16.14 6.80 -1.99
CA TRP A 399 -15.36 5.61 -2.37
C TRP A 399 -13.97 5.61 -1.74
N GLU A 400 -13.41 6.80 -1.44
CA GLU A 400 -12.12 6.94 -0.77
C GLU A 400 -12.22 6.41 0.66
N ILE A 401 -13.24 6.83 1.40
CA ILE A 401 -13.51 6.31 2.75
C ILE A 401 -13.73 4.79 2.73
N LYS A 402 -14.50 4.28 1.75
CA LYS A 402 -14.70 2.83 1.58
C LYS A 402 -13.38 2.09 1.33
N SER A 403 -12.46 2.69 0.58
CA SER A 403 -11.16 2.08 0.34
C SER A 403 -10.32 1.96 1.61
N CYS A 404 -10.34 2.98 2.49
CA CYS A 404 -9.65 2.93 3.78
C CYS A 404 -10.23 1.87 4.70
N LEU A 405 -11.55 1.71 4.71
CA LEU A 405 -12.22 0.69 5.50
C LEU A 405 -11.87 -0.72 5.02
N LEU A 406 -11.83 -0.94 3.71
CA LEU A 406 -11.38 -2.22 3.14
C LEU A 406 -9.93 -2.51 3.50
N GLN A 407 -9.01 -1.56 3.29
CA GLN A 407 -7.61 -1.73 3.69
C GLN A 407 -7.48 -1.98 5.19
N GLY A 408 -8.23 -1.25 6.01
CA GLY A 408 -8.32 -1.42 7.45
C GLY A 408 -8.77 -2.83 7.85
N ASP A 409 -9.79 -3.40 7.20
CA ASP A 409 -10.26 -4.76 7.45
C ASP A 409 -9.15 -5.82 7.18
N PHE A 410 -8.35 -5.64 6.12
CA PHE A 410 -7.21 -6.54 5.84
C PHE A 410 -6.08 -6.38 6.86
N PHE A 411 -5.67 -5.14 7.13
CA PHE A 411 -4.67 -4.88 8.17
C PHE A 411 -5.13 -5.40 9.54
N ALA A 412 -6.41 -5.27 9.89
CA ALA A 412 -6.96 -5.76 11.15
C ALA A 412 -6.87 -7.30 11.28
N ARG A 413 -6.99 -8.04 10.17
CA ARG A 413 -6.76 -9.49 10.19
C ARG A 413 -5.28 -9.83 10.39
N MET A 414 -4.40 -9.12 9.69
CA MET A 414 -2.95 -9.30 9.85
C MET A 414 -2.46 -8.95 11.25
N VAL A 415 -2.93 -7.83 11.82
CA VAL A 415 -2.61 -7.42 13.19
C VAL A 415 -3.06 -8.51 14.17
N ARG A 416 -4.30 -9.02 14.06
CA ARG A 416 -4.77 -10.11 14.94
C ARG A 416 -3.96 -11.39 14.82
N ALA A 417 -3.50 -11.72 13.61
CA ALA A 417 -2.68 -12.91 13.37
C ALA A 417 -1.24 -12.77 13.90
N GLY A 418 -0.67 -11.56 13.82
CA GLY A 418 0.73 -11.29 14.19
C GLY A 418 0.94 -10.66 15.57
N MET A 419 -0.13 -10.26 16.27
CA MET A 419 -0.03 -9.57 17.56
C MET A 419 0.57 -10.50 18.63
N PRO A 420 1.58 -10.05 19.40
CA PRO A 420 2.18 -10.85 20.45
C PRO A 420 1.22 -10.98 21.64
N ARG A 421 1.16 -12.17 22.24
CA ARG A 421 0.30 -12.45 23.42
C ARG A 421 1.02 -12.11 24.74
N ILE A 422 1.47 -10.86 24.88
CA ILE A 422 2.28 -10.40 26.02
C ILE A 422 1.41 -10.17 27.26
N PHE A 423 0.23 -9.57 27.07
CA PHE A 423 -0.63 -9.13 28.17
C PHE A 423 -1.71 -10.18 28.47
N PRO A 424 -1.86 -10.61 29.74
CA PRO A 424 -2.99 -11.43 30.17
C PRO A 424 -4.32 -10.73 29.85
N ARG A 425 -5.32 -11.48 29.38
CA ARG A 425 -6.63 -10.93 28.97
C ARG A 425 -7.76 -11.14 29.97
N GLU A 426 -7.47 -11.72 31.14
CA GLU A 426 -8.45 -11.89 32.20
C GLU A 426 -8.89 -10.51 32.74
N ASN A 427 -10.20 -10.24 32.74
CA ASN A 427 -10.80 -8.96 33.17
C ASN A 427 -10.46 -7.73 32.31
N MET A 428 -9.95 -7.93 31.10
CA MET A 428 -9.70 -6.83 30.17
C MET A 428 -10.98 -6.43 29.41
N ARG A 429 -11.10 -5.14 29.07
CA ARG A 429 -12.09 -4.49 28.24
C ARG A 429 -12.13 -5.10 26.82
N LYS A 430 -13.25 -4.88 26.14
CA LYS A 430 -13.46 -5.32 24.76
C LYS A 430 -12.49 -4.61 23.81
N GLU A 431 -11.90 -5.37 22.89
CA GLU A 431 -10.83 -4.94 21.99
C GLU A 431 -11.33 -4.09 20.80
N THR A 432 -12.05 -3.00 21.07
CA THR A 432 -12.58 -2.11 20.01
C THR A 432 -11.47 -1.40 19.23
N TYR A 433 -10.27 -1.26 19.81
CA TYR A 433 -9.11 -0.67 19.15
C TYR A 433 -8.55 -1.55 18.00
N LEU A 434 -8.86 -2.85 17.95
CA LEU A 434 -8.33 -3.75 16.90
C LEU A 434 -8.86 -3.47 15.50
N ASP A 435 -10.03 -2.84 15.38
CA ASP A 435 -10.54 -2.34 14.10
C ASP A 435 -10.21 -0.87 13.88
N LEU A 436 -10.20 -0.10 14.98
CA LEU A 436 -9.94 1.33 14.92
C LEU A 436 -8.51 1.64 14.46
N VAL A 437 -7.51 0.96 15.02
CA VAL A 437 -6.10 1.21 14.71
C VAL A 437 -5.81 0.99 13.22
N PRO A 438 -6.11 -0.17 12.61
CA PRO A 438 -5.95 -0.37 11.17
C PRO A 438 -6.67 0.67 10.31
N PHE A 439 -7.89 1.06 10.71
CA PHE A 439 -8.67 2.07 9.98
C PHE A 439 -7.98 3.44 10.00
N THR A 440 -7.57 3.95 11.16
CA THR A 440 -6.95 5.28 11.25
C THR A 440 -5.64 5.35 10.47
N TRP A 441 -4.81 4.30 10.54
CA TRP A 441 -3.58 4.22 9.76
C TRP A 441 -3.84 4.12 8.25
N ALA A 442 -4.80 3.31 7.81
CA ALA A 442 -5.19 3.22 6.40
C ALA A 442 -5.79 4.54 5.87
N THR A 443 -6.53 5.26 6.72
CA THR A 443 -7.08 6.57 6.41
C THR A 443 -6.01 7.65 6.34
N SER A 444 -5.11 7.76 7.30
CA SER A 444 -4.07 8.79 7.24
C SER A 444 -3.13 8.57 6.07
N ARG A 445 -2.83 7.31 5.73
CA ARG A 445 -2.03 6.98 4.55
C ARG A 445 -2.67 7.50 3.27
N GLN A 446 -4.00 7.55 3.24
CA GLN A 446 -4.74 8.00 2.09
C GLN A 446 -4.48 9.48 1.74
N PHE A 447 -4.09 10.31 2.70
CA PHE A 447 -3.77 11.73 2.50
C PHE A 447 -2.34 11.98 2.04
N GLU A 448 -1.45 11.00 2.22
CA GLU A 448 -0.06 11.09 1.80
C GLU A 448 0.15 10.37 0.46
N THR A 449 1.03 10.91 -0.38
CA THR A 449 1.46 10.20 -1.59
C THR A 449 2.21 8.92 -1.17
N LEU A 450 2.01 7.82 -1.91
CA LEU A 450 2.22 6.40 -1.55
C LEU A 450 3.68 5.96 -1.29
N ARG A 451 4.40 6.64 -0.40
CA ARG A 451 5.85 6.42 -0.17
C ARG A 451 6.19 5.52 1.00
N LEU A 452 5.21 4.97 1.70
CA LEU A 452 5.42 4.17 2.90
C LEU A 452 5.21 2.67 2.62
N ARG A 453 6.07 1.85 3.21
CA ARG A 453 6.05 0.39 3.05
C ARG A 453 4.91 -0.20 3.88
N ASN A 454 4.22 -1.20 3.35
CA ASN A 454 3.13 -1.87 4.05
C ASN A 454 3.60 -2.55 5.33
N GLN A 455 4.84 -3.04 5.34
CA GLN A 455 5.43 -3.64 6.54
C GLN A 455 5.55 -2.63 7.68
N GLU A 456 5.95 -1.39 7.40
CA GLU A 456 6.12 -0.36 8.43
C GLU A 456 4.79 0.08 9.03
N LEU A 457 3.76 0.17 8.19
CA LEU A 457 2.41 0.44 8.65
C LEU A 457 1.91 -0.68 9.56
N LEU A 458 2.15 -1.94 9.18
CA LEU A 458 1.78 -3.08 10.01
C LEU A 458 2.54 -3.07 11.35
N ASP A 459 3.85 -2.83 11.34
CA ASP A 459 4.67 -2.77 12.56
C ASP A 459 4.18 -1.66 13.50
N MET A 460 3.83 -0.49 12.93
CA MET A 460 3.28 0.62 13.70
C MET A 460 1.85 0.36 14.21
N MET A 461 1.02 -0.34 13.44
CA MET A 461 -0.31 -0.76 13.90
C MET A 461 -0.21 -1.78 15.05
N VAL A 462 0.69 -2.76 14.95
CA VAL A 462 0.94 -3.71 16.03
C VAL A 462 1.45 -2.98 17.27
N LEU A 463 2.42 -2.06 17.12
CA LEU A 463 2.90 -1.25 18.24
C LEU A 463 1.77 -0.44 18.88
N ALA A 464 0.96 0.25 18.08
CA ALA A 464 -0.17 1.04 18.58
C ALA A 464 -1.18 0.18 19.35
N VAL A 465 -1.48 -1.03 18.87
CA VAL A 465 -2.32 -1.98 19.60
C VAL A 465 -1.70 -2.37 20.94
N THR A 466 -0.38 -2.65 20.98
CA THR A 466 0.29 -2.98 22.23
C THR A 466 0.36 -1.81 23.21
N ILE A 467 0.33 -0.56 22.73
CA ILE A 467 0.21 0.65 23.56
C ILE A 467 -1.14 0.69 24.27
N TYR A 468 -2.24 0.38 23.58
CA TYR A 468 -3.56 0.24 24.22
C TYR A 468 -3.57 -0.90 25.25
N GLN A 469 -2.92 -2.02 24.95
CA GLN A 469 -2.89 -3.16 25.86
C GLN A 469 -2.06 -2.90 27.12
N ILE A 470 -0.92 -2.21 27.01
CA ILE A 470 -0.14 -1.86 28.20
C ILE A 470 -0.84 -0.80 29.03
N ASP A 471 -1.48 0.20 28.41
CA ASP A 471 -2.28 1.21 29.11
C ASP A 471 -3.35 0.53 29.98
N GLU A 472 -4.11 -0.37 29.36
CA GLU A 472 -5.11 -1.19 30.04
C GLU A 472 -4.52 -2.07 31.15
N PHE A 473 -3.38 -2.73 30.89
CA PHE A 473 -2.71 -3.58 31.86
C PHE A 473 -2.23 -2.77 33.08
N MET A 474 -1.70 -1.57 32.85
CA MET A 474 -1.26 -0.66 33.90
C MET A 474 -2.46 -0.18 34.75
N GLU A 475 -3.59 0.15 34.12
CA GLU A 475 -4.81 0.57 34.82
C GLU A 475 -5.49 -0.58 35.60
N ALA A 476 -5.58 -1.78 35.00
CA ALA A 476 -6.34 -2.89 35.59
C ALA A 476 -5.55 -3.68 36.63
N THR A 477 -4.25 -3.86 36.40
CA THR A 477 -3.41 -4.79 37.18
C THR A 477 -2.43 -4.06 38.09
N VAL A 478 -1.71 -3.07 37.56
CA VAL A 478 -0.62 -2.38 38.27
C VAL A 478 -1.12 -1.39 39.32
N ILE A 479 -2.30 -0.79 39.13
CA ILE A 479 -2.92 0.18 40.06
C ILE A 479 -3.06 -0.35 41.50
N ARG A 480 -3.01 -1.68 41.69
CA ARG A 480 -3.22 -2.36 42.98
C ARG A 480 -1.94 -2.63 43.77
N LEU A 481 -0.76 -2.22 43.28
CA LEU A 481 0.54 -2.62 43.84
C LEU A 481 1.58 -1.48 43.86
N GLU A 482 2.45 -1.45 44.87
CA GLU A 482 3.57 -0.50 44.98
C GLU A 482 4.76 -0.90 44.08
N ILE A 483 4.65 -0.67 42.77
CA ILE A 483 5.55 -1.22 41.72
C ILE A 483 6.78 -0.33 41.39
N GLN A 484 6.97 0.79 42.08
CA GLN A 484 7.98 1.81 41.73
C GLN A 484 9.43 1.28 41.67
N ILE A 485 9.75 0.25 42.45
CA ILE A 485 11.10 -0.34 42.52
C ILE A 485 11.39 -1.23 41.30
N CYS A 486 10.38 -1.93 40.74
CA CYS A 486 10.57 -2.87 39.62
C CYS A 486 10.83 -2.19 38.28
N VAL A 487 10.20 -1.04 38.00
CA VAL A 487 10.40 -0.34 36.71
C VAL A 487 11.82 0.18 36.55
N ASN A 488 12.48 0.54 37.65
CA ASN A 488 13.88 0.92 37.60
C ASN A 488 14.80 -0.26 37.26
N SER A 489 14.59 -1.44 37.87
CA SER A 489 15.44 -2.62 37.63
C SER A 489 15.23 -3.26 36.24
N MET A 490 14.01 -3.23 35.70
CA MET A 490 13.71 -3.82 34.38
C MET A 490 14.38 -3.10 33.20
N ILE A 491 14.61 -1.79 33.32
CA ILE A 491 15.09 -0.95 32.22
C ILE A 491 16.62 -0.83 32.20
N TYR A 492 17.30 -1.34 33.23
CA TYR A 492 18.75 -1.54 33.24
C TYR A 492 19.20 -2.84 32.57
N LEU A 493 18.30 -3.63 31.97
CA LEU A 493 18.67 -4.78 31.16
C LEU A 493 19.35 -4.31 29.85
N ARG A 494 20.65 -4.06 29.93
CA ARG A 494 21.56 -3.93 28.79
C ARG A 494 22.26 -5.28 28.59
N THR A 495 22.23 -5.76 27.35
CA THR A 495 23.36 -6.43 26.68
C THR A 495 24.14 -7.47 27.51
N CYS A 496 23.72 -8.74 27.51
CA CYS A 496 24.59 -9.93 27.57
C CYS A 496 23.75 -11.22 27.34
N PRO A 497 24.29 -12.24 26.63
CA PRO A 497 23.66 -13.55 26.53
C PRO A 497 23.74 -14.29 27.88
N ALA A 498 22.68 -15.01 28.22
CA ALA A 498 22.56 -16.02 29.27
C ALA A 498 23.59 -15.97 30.42
N VAL A 499 23.21 -15.42 31.57
CA VAL A 499 23.82 -15.80 32.85
C VAL A 499 22.72 -16.23 33.80
N GLN A 500 22.67 -17.54 34.03
CA GLN A 500 21.96 -18.15 35.15
C GLN A 500 22.44 -17.50 36.44
N THR A 501 21.55 -16.83 37.15
CA THR A 501 21.81 -16.40 38.53
C THR A 501 21.12 -17.37 39.47
N ASN A 502 21.82 -18.47 39.76
CA ASN A 502 21.63 -19.21 41.00
C ASN A 502 22.25 -18.37 42.13
N GLN A 503 21.43 -17.63 42.86
CA GLN A 503 21.78 -17.23 44.22
C GLN A 503 20.62 -17.50 45.16
N HIS A 504 20.76 -18.61 45.89
CA HIS A 504 20.03 -18.94 47.10
C HIS A 504 20.11 -17.80 48.11
N MET A 505 19.01 -17.06 48.30
CA MET A 505 18.77 -16.36 49.56
C MET A 505 18.08 -17.32 50.54
N LYS A 506 18.71 -17.50 51.70
CA LYS A 506 18.22 -18.34 52.80
C LYS A 506 16.93 -17.74 53.36
N SER A 507 15.88 -18.56 53.38
CA SER A 507 14.61 -18.27 54.03
C SER A 507 14.77 -18.19 55.55
N SER A 508 14.39 -17.06 56.15
CA SER A 508 13.98 -17.05 57.56
C SER A 508 12.47 -17.22 57.63
N ASN A 509 12.05 -18.28 58.32
CA ASN A 509 10.65 -18.64 58.52
C ASN A 509 9.96 -17.64 59.45
N GLY A 510 8.78 -17.15 59.04
CA GLY A 510 7.84 -16.51 59.97
C GLY A 510 6.87 -15.53 59.32
N VAL A 511 5.64 -16.01 59.09
CA VAL A 511 4.40 -15.21 58.90
C VAL A 511 4.26 -14.47 57.56
N SER A 512 3.41 -15.01 56.67
CA SER A 512 2.19 -14.34 56.14
C SER A 512 1.82 -14.89 54.77
N SER A 513 0.72 -15.64 54.67
CA SER A 513 0.12 -16.07 53.40
C SER A 513 -0.25 -14.91 52.46
N ARG A 514 -0.28 -13.67 52.97
CA ARG A 514 -0.52 -12.44 52.21
C ARG A 514 0.73 -11.89 51.51
N LYS A 515 1.94 -12.21 51.99
CA LYS A 515 3.21 -11.80 51.37
C LYS A 515 3.56 -12.66 50.16
N GLU A 516 3.33 -13.97 50.21
CA GLU A 516 3.61 -14.88 49.09
C GLU A 516 2.76 -14.56 47.84
N THR A 517 1.49 -14.19 48.01
CA THR A 517 0.63 -13.79 46.88
C THR A 517 1.06 -12.46 46.26
N SER A 518 1.48 -11.49 47.09
CA SER A 518 1.98 -10.20 46.62
C SER A 518 3.30 -10.34 45.86
N GLU A 519 4.21 -11.20 46.32
CA GLU A 519 5.52 -11.44 45.71
C GLU A 519 5.42 -12.22 44.38
N LYS A 520 4.51 -13.20 44.31
CA LYS A 520 4.17 -13.89 43.05
C LYS A 520 3.57 -12.93 42.02
N ASN A 521 2.62 -12.08 42.42
CA ASN A 521 2.01 -11.10 41.52
C ASN A 521 3.02 -10.08 40.99
N LEU A 522 3.96 -9.61 41.82
CA LEU A 522 5.03 -8.71 41.41
C LEU A 522 5.98 -9.37 40.39
N THR A 523 6.30 -10.65 40.59
CA THR A 523 7.13 -11.43 39.65
C THR A 523 6.45 -11.51 38.28
N THR A 524 5.17 -11.90 38.24
CA THR A 524 4.39 -12.00 36.98
C THR A 524 4.29 -10.65 36.25
N ILE A 525 4.02 -9.56 36.96
CA ILE A 525 3.96 -8.22 36.34
C ILE A 525 5.32 -7.81 35.77
N THR A 526 6.40 -8.12 36.49
CA THR A 526 7.77 -7.84 36.06
C THR A 526 8.12 -8.62 34.79
N GLU A 527 7.65 -9.87 34.67
CA GLU A 527 7.83 -10.70 33.47
C GLU A 527 7.07 -10.12 32.26
N VAL A 528 5.80 -9.78 32.42
CA VAL A 528 4.99 -9.15 31.35
C VAL A 528 5.62 -7.85 30.85
N LEU A 529 6.04 -6.97 31.78
CA LEU A 529 6.69 -5.71 31.42
C LEU A 529 8.05 -5.92 30.76
N ARG A 530 8.80 -6.96 31.17
CA ARG A 530 10.07 -7.35 30.53
C ARG A 530 9.83 -7.83 29.09
N GLU A 531 8.83 -8.68 28.88
CA GLU A 531 8.46 -9.18 27.55
C GLU A 531 8.05 -8.02 26.63
N TYR A 532 7.25 -7.07 27.13
CA TYR A 532 6.90 -5.87 26.36
C TYR A 532 8.12 -5.03 25.97
N VAL A 533 9.03 -4.77 26.91
CA VAL A 533 10.27 -4.04 26.63
C VAL A 533 11.14 -4.78 25.60
N GLN A 534 11.23 -6.11 25.71
CA GLN A 534 11.97 -6.93 24.74
C GLN A 534 11.33 -6.88 23.35
N PHE A 535 10.01 -7.01 23.27
CA PHE A 535 9.25 -6.90 22.03
C PHE A 535 9.57 -5.59 21.28
N VAL A 536 9.56 -4.45 21.98
CA VAL A 536 9.87 -3.15 21.37
C VAL A 536 11.35 -3.04 20.97
N LEU A 537 12.28 -3.44 21.85
CA LEU A 537 13.71 -3.20 21.65
C LEU A 537 14.42 -4.23 20.76
N GLN A 538 13.84 -5.42 20.59
CA GLN A 538 14.40 -6.49 19.75
C GLN A 538 13.83 -6.50 18.33
N HIS A 539 12.95 -5.55 17.99
CA HIS A 539 12.50 -5.39 16.61
C HIS A 539 13.71 -5.23 15.67
N PRO A 540 13.77 -5.93 14.52
CA PRO A 540 14.95 -5.93 13.65
C PRO A 540 15.47 -4.54 13.28
N SER A 541 14.58 -3.62 12.89
CA SER A 541 14.95 -2.24 12.55
C SER A 541 15.46 -1.43 13.75
N VAL A 542 15.05 -1.78 14.97
CA VAL A 542 15.55 -1.16 16.20
C VAL A 542 16.91 -1.74 16.56
N ALA A 543 17.03 -3.08 16.57
CA ALA A 543 18.25 -3.79 16.93
C ALA A 543 19.43 -3.46 15.98
N ASN A 544 19.14 -3.33 14.69
CA ASN A 544 20.10 -2.95 13.65
C ASN A 544 20.22 -1.43 13.45
N GLY A 545 19.34 -0.65 14.08
CA GLY A 545 19.29 0.80 13.95
C GLY A 545 20.46 1.51 14.64
N ARG A 546 20.60 2.82 14.39
CA ARG A 546 21.68 3.65 14.92
C ARG A 546 21.74 3.64 16.46
N PRO A 547 22.91 3.54 17.10
CA PRO A 547 23.04 3.52 18.56
C PRO A 547 22.45 4.74 19.28
N LEU A 548 22.36 5.89 18.60
CA LEU A 548 21.69 7.09 19.12
C LEU A 548 20.19 6.84 19.29
N LEU A 549 19.48 6.43 18.23
CA LEU A 549 18.05 6.16 18.29
C LEU A 549 17.72 5.00 19.23
N GLN A 550 18.55 3.96 19.28
CA GLN A 550 18.36 2.89 20.25
C GLN A 550 18.46 3.38 21.71
N ARG A 551 19.35 4.33 22.01
CA ARG A 551 19.46 4.92 23.35
C ARG A 551 18.26 5.83 23.64
N GLN A 552 17.86 6.63 22.65
CA GLN A 552 16.69 7.50 22.75
C GLN A 552 15.42 6.69 23.00
N LEU A 553 15.18 5.63 22.24
CA LEU A 553 14.02 4.76 22.39
C LEU A 553 13.97 4.12 23.78
N ARG A 554 15.10 3.62 24.29
CA ARG A 554 15.19 3.11 25.67
C ARG A 554 14.85 4.18 26.69
N SER A 555 15.32 5.41 26.49
CA SER A 555 15.03 6.54 27.38
C SER A 555 13.55 6.94 27.34
N ASP A 556 12.94 7.00 26.16
CA ASP A 556 11.54 7.38 25.99
C ASP A 556 10.60 6.28 26.49
N LEU A 557 10.90 5.00 26.22
CA LEU A 557 10.15 3.87 26.79
C LEU A 557 10.21 3.85 28.32
N LYS A 558 11.37 4.24 28.90
CA LYS A 558 11.50 4.44 30.34
C LYS A 558 10.63 5.55 30.87
N ARG A 559 10.59 6.68 30.16
CA ARG A 559 9.76 7.83 30.52
C ARG A 559 8.28 7.46 30.46
N PHE A 560 7.86 6.75 29.42
CA PHE A 560 6.51 6.22 29.25
C PHE A 560 6.07 5.33 30.44
N LEU A 561 6.82 4.27 30.74
CA LEU A 561 6.47 3.34 31.83
C LEU A 561 6.45 4.02 33.21
N ARG A 562 7.39 4.94 33.46
CA ARG A 562 7.40 5.73 34.70
C ARG A 562 6.21 6.69 34.79
N SER A 563 5.76 7.21 33.66
CA SER A 563 4.63 8.14 33.61
C SER A 563 3.31 7.43 33.91
N HIS A 564 3.12 6.18 33.47
CA HIS A 564 2.01 5.34 33.94
C HIS A 564 2.02 5.18 35.47
N LEU A 565 3.16 4.81 36.07
CA LEU A 565 3.24 4.66 37.52
C LEU A 565 2.96 5.98 38.26
N ARG A 566 3.44 7.11 37.72
CA ARG A 566 3.18 8.42 38.30
C ARG A 566 1.70 8.81 38.19
N GLN A 567 1.09 8.63 37.03
CA GLN A 567 -0.35 8.85 36.82
C GLN A 567 -1.20 8.03 37.81
N VAL A 568 -0.87 6.74 37.98
CA VAL A 568 -1.53 5.86 38.95
C VAL A 568 -1.45 6.43 40.37
N LYS A 569 -0.26 6.86 40.79
CA LYS A 569 -0.06 7.48 42.10
C LYS A 569 -0.87 8.76 42.24
N ASP A 570 -0.89 9.59 41.21
CA ASP A 570 -1.62 10.86 41.22
C ASP A 570 -3.15 10.63 41.31
N ASN A 571 -3.68 9.63 40.60
CA ASN A 571 -5.08 9.21 40.70
C ASN A 571 -5.44 8.73 42.12
N LEU A 572 -4.56 7.95 42.77
CA LEU A 572 -4.77 7.49 44.15
C LEU A 572 -4.78 8.66 45.16
N LEU A 573 -3.92 9.66 44.94
CA LEU A 573 -3.91 10.87 45.77
C LEU A 573 -5.17 11.70 45.58
N LEU A 574 -5.69 11.79 44.34
CA LEU A 574 -6.95 12.49 44.06
C LEU A 574 -8.15 11.84 44.77
N ARG A 575 -8.21 10.50 44.83
CA ARG A 575 -9.24 9.74 45.58
C ARG A 575 -9.21 9.98 47.09
N GLY A 576 -8.05 10.39 47.63
CA GLY A 576 -7.84 10.67 49.05
C GLY A 576 -8.32 12.04 49.53
N ASP A 577 -9.09 12.76 48.70
CA ASP A 577 -9.83 14.00 49.03
C ASP A 577 -9.00 15.28 49.18
N LYS A 578 -7.97 15.46 48.33
CA LYS A 578 -7.26 16.74 48.23
C LYS A 578 -7.00 17.14 46.77
N MET A 579 -7.96 17.84 46.16
CA MET A 579 -7.73 18.59 44.90
C MET A 579 -6.51 19.52 44.99
N LYS A 580 -6.25 20.12 46.17
CA LYS A 580 -5.06 20.94 46.46
C LYS A 580 -3.72 20.20 46.28
N THR A 581 -3.71 18.87 46.13
CA THR A 581 -2.47 18.08 45.97
C THR A 581 -2.01 18.00 44.53
N VAL A 582 -2.91 18.05 43.54
CA VAL A 582 -2.55 17.88 42.11
C VAL A 582 -1.63 19.02 41.66
N GLU A 583 -1.96 20.26 42.03
CA GLU A 583 -1.13 21.44 41.76
C GLU A 583 0.18 21.41 42.52
N SER A 584 0.20 20.93 43.76
CA SER A 584 1.43 20.79 44.53
C SER A 584 2.42 19.78 43.92
N ILE A 585 1.93 18.81 43.13
CA ILE A 585 2.74 17.72 42.56
C ILE A 585 3.28 18.06 41.16
N HIS A 586 2.47 18.72 40.33
CA HIS A 586 2.84 19.04 38.94
C HIS A 586 3.16 20.52 38.72
N GLY A 587 2.83 21.39 39.67
CA GLY A 587 3.14 22.83 39.62
C GLY A 587 2.21 23.65 38.73
N SER A 588 1.96 23.21 37.50
CA SER A 588 1.13 23.92 36.51
C SER A 588 0.47 22.98 35.50
N VAL A 589 -0.55 23.47 34.78
CA VAL A 589 -1.14 22.79 33.61
C VAL A 589 -0.08 22.57 32.52
N PHE A 590 0.83 23.53 32.33
CA PHE A 590 1.92 23.40 31.36
C PHE A 590 2.80 22.18 31.66
N SER A 591 3.23 22.02 32.91
CA SER A 591 4.06 20.89 33.35
C SER A 591 3.31 19.55 33.30
N TRP A 592 2.00 19.56 33.53
CA TRP A 592 1.15 18.40 33.31
C TRP A 592 1.15 18.00 31.83
N VAL A 593 0.59 18.88 30.99
CA VAL A 593 0.32 18.62 29.56
C VAL A 593 1.60 18.30 28.78
N ARG A 594 2.77 18.84 29.16
CA ARG A 594 4.07 18.55 28.51
C ARG A 594 4.97 17.57 29.27
N GLY A 595 4.49 17.01 30.37
CA GLY A 595 5.26 16.07 31.20
C GLY A 595 4.58 14.72 31.30
N THR A 596 4.31 14.31 32.53
CA THR A 596 3.75 12.99 32.89
C THR A 596 2.60 12.57 31.97
N SER A 597 1.65 13.46 31.71
CA SER A 597 0.44 13.08 30.99
C SER A 597 0.64 12.98 29.47
N ALA A 598 1.54 13.78 28.89
CA ALA A 598 1.95 13.59 27.49
C ALA A 598 2.79 12.32 27.32
N ASP A 599 3.74 12.09 28.22
CA ASP A 599 4.59 10.89 28.18
C ASP A 599 3.79 9.60 28.39
N HIS A 600 2.70 9.65 29.15
CA HIS A 600 1.76 8.54 29.35
C HIS A 600 1.03 8.10 28.06
N THR A 601 0.91 8.97 27.05
CA THR A 601 0.17 8.62 25.82
C THR A 601 0.88 7.59 24.94
N GLY A 602 2.18 7.37 25.16
CA GLY A 602 3.00 6.50 24.32
C GLY A 602 3.47 7.13 23.01
N GLY A 603 2.93 8.29 22.61
CA GLY A 603 3.29 9.00 21.38
C GLY A 603 4.80 9.26 21.23
N PRO A 604 5.50 9.82 22.24
CA PRO A 604 6.92 10.12 22.13
C PRO A 604 7.82 8.91 21.83
N PHE A 605 7.64 7.79 22.53
CA PHE A 605 8.48 6.61 22.28
C PHE A 605 8.07 5.91 20.98
N ALA A 606 6.79 5.94 20.61
CA ALA A 606 6.31 5.41 19.33
C ALA A 606 6.87 6.17 18.13
N MET A 607 7.02 7.50 18.23
CA MET A 607 7.73 8.30 17.22
C MET A 607 9.18 7.83 17.09
N THR A 608 9.90 7.70 18.21
CA THR A 608 11.30 7.23 18.19
C THR A 608 11.42 5.82 17.61
N TYR A 609 10.49 4.92 17.92
CA TYR A 609 10.43 3.59 17.30
C TYR A 609 10.20 3.68 15.79
N TYR A 610 9.30 4.56 15.35
CA TYR A 610 9.01 4.76 13.93
C TYR A 610 10.21 5.30 13.17
N LEU A 611 11.01 6.20 13.78
CA LEU A 611 12.27 6.66 13.20
C LEU A 611 13.28 5.53 13.01
N CYS A 612 13.32 4.54 13.91
CA CYS A 612 14.13 3.33 13.68
C CYS A 612 13.66 2.54 12.45
N LEU A 613 12.34 2.44 12.22
CA LEU A 613 11.80 1.78 11.02
C LEU A 613 12.20 2.52 9.74
N ILE A 614 12.13 3.85 9.77
CA ILE A 614 12.42 4.72 8.63
C ILE A 614 13.92 4.71 8.28
N GLU A 615 14.82 4.82 9.26
CA GLU A 615 16.26 4.74 9.00
C GLU A 615 16.67 3.35 8.49
N GLY A 616 16.03 2.29 8.99
CA GLY A 616 16.25 0.91 8.55
C GLY A 616 15.67 0.56 7.19
N ARG A 617 15.22 1.55 6.39
CA ARG A 617 14.70 1.34 5.02
C ARG A 617 15.76 0.98 4.00
N SER A 618 16.91 1.63 4.11
CA SER A 618 17.97 1.57 3.12
C SER A 618 19.07 0.63 3.57
N ASP A 619 19.75 0.00 2.61
CA ASP A 619 21.02 -0.67 2.84
C ASP A 619 22.10 0.01 1.97
N PRO A 620 23.05 0.76 2.55
CA PRO A 620 23.17 1.04 3.98
C PRO A 620 22.07 1.99 4.50
N PRO A 621 21.74 1.95 5.81
CA PRO A 621 20.77 2.86 6.44
C PRO A 621 21.10 4.33 6.16
N GLN A 622 20.10 5.11 5.77
CA GLN A 622 20.27 6.56 5.58
C GLN A 622 19.91 7.28 6.88
N PRO A 623 20.88 7.88 7.59
CA PRO A 623 20.61 8.53 8.86
C PRO A 623 19.90 9.86 8.66
N ILE A 624 18.93 10.14 9.53
CA ILE A 624 18.31 11.46 9.64
C ILE A 624 19.33 12.42 10.28
N SER A 625 19.43 13.63 9.72
CA SER A 625 20.29 14.71 10.22
C SER A 625 20.00 15.03 11.69
N THR A 626 20.98 15.57 12.41
CA THR A 626 20.82 15.95 13.82
C THR A 626 19.72 16.99 13.99
N GLU A 627 19.67 17.97 13.09
CA GLU A 627 18.66 19.01 13.00
C GLU A 627 17.27 18.39 12.75
N GLY A 628 17.18 17.45 11.79
CA GLY A 628 15.95 16.74 11.47
C GLY A 628 15.41 15.94 12.66
N LEU A 629 16.28 15.25 13.40
CA LEU A 629 15.90 14.53 14.62
C LEU A 629 15.42 15.49 15.71
N TYR A 630 16.10 16.61 15.91
CA TYR A 630 15.75 17.61 16.91
C TYR A 630 14.36 18.20 16.64
N VAL A 631 14.11 18.64 15.42
CA VAL A 631 12.80 19.18 15.02
C VAL A 631 11.71 18.11 15.06
N THR A 632 12.02 16.86 14.67
CA THR A 632 11.06 15.75 14.80
C THR A 632 10.68 15.49 16.25
N GLN A 633 11.63 15.62 17.18
CA GLN A 633 11.34 15.49 18.61
C GLN A 633 10.47 16.64 19.12
N MET A 634 10.66 17.86 18.63
CA MET A 634 9.75 18.98 18.91
C MET A 634 8.33 18.70 18.38
N VAL A 635 8.20 18.24 17.13
CA VAL A 635 6.91 17.82 16.55
C VAL A 635 6.24 16.79 17.46
N SER A 636 6.97 15.76 17.87
CA SER A 636 6.46 14.69 18.73
C SER A 636 5.99 15.19 20.10
N GLN A 637 6.68 16.17 20.70
CA GLN A 637 6.33 16.74 21.99
C GLN A 637 5.03 17.56 21.92
N HIS A 638 4.92 18.44 20.91
CA HIS A 638 3.69 19.21 20.67
C HIS A 638 2.50 18.30 20.36
N LEU A 639 2.73 17.23 19.57
CA LEU A 639 1.71 16.24 19.25
C LEU A 639 1.24 15.46 20.50
N ALA A 640 2.16 15.06 21.38
CA ALA A 640 1.82 14.37 22.62
C ALA A 640 0.99 15.26 23.57
N ALA A 641 1.37 16.54 23.70
CA ALA A 641 0.62 17.55 24.45
C ALA A 641 -0.80 17.76 23.87
N LEU A 642 -0.90 17.88 22.54
CA LEU A 642 -2.19 17.96 21.83
C LEU A 642 -3.09 16.75 22.13
N CYS A 643 -2.53 15.54 22.00
CA CYS A 643 -3.27 14.30 22.26
C CYS A 643 -3.77 14.21 23.68
N ARG A 644 -2.91 14.58 24.64
CA ARG A 644 -3.33 14.57 26.04
C ARG A 644 -4.47 15.54 26.27
N THR A 645 -4.39 16.73 25.69
CA THR A 645 -5.44 17.75 25.82
C THR A 645 -6.78 17.26 25.25
N TYR A 646 -6.77 16.57 24.11
CA TYR A 646 -7.97 15.94 23.56
C TYR A 646 -8.49 14.75 24.39
N ASN A 647 -7.59 13.96 24.96
CA ASN A 647 -7.95 12.89 25.87
C ASN A 647 -8.66 13.47 27.10
N ASP A 648 -8.03 14.45 27.78
CA ASP A 648 -8.59 15.15 28.95
C ASP A 648 -9.98 15.74 28.67
N TRP A 649 -10.16 16.31 27.47
CA TRP A 649 -11.46 16.80 27.02
C TRP A 649 -12.50 15.67 26.90
N GLY A 650 -12.17 14.64 26.12
CA GLY A 650 -13.09 13.54 25.80
C GLY A 650 -13.44 12.66 27.00
N SER A 651 -12.49 12.48 27.93
CA SER A 651 -12.63 11.62 29.10
C SER A 651 -13.23 12.31 30.32
N ARG A 652 -13.48 13.63 30.30
CA ARG A 652 -13.87 14.42 31.48
C ARG A 652 -14.94 13.78 32.36
N ALA A 653 -16.00 13.24 31.75
CA ALA A 653 -17.12 12.66 32.50
C ALA A 653 -16.72 11.33 33.16
N ARG A 654 -15.90 10.52 32.48
CA ARG A 654 -15.35 9.28 33.03
C ARG A 654 -14.35 9.57 34.14
N ASP A 655 -13.42 10.47 33.89
CA ASP A 655 -12.35 10.80 34.84
C ASP A 655 -12.88 11.40 36.14
N MET A 656 -13.96 12.20 36.08
CA MET A 656 -14.66 12.67 37.28
C MET A 656 -15.24 11.52 38.12
N VAL A 657 -15.76 10.47 37.48
CA VAL A 657 -16.36 9.32 38.18
C VAL A 657 -15.29 8.35 38.70
N GLU A 658 -14.22 8.16 37.93
CA GLU A 658 -13.13 7.22 38.25
C GLU A 658 -12.03 7.86 39.12
N PHE A 659 -12.14 9.16 39.38
CA PHE A 659 -11.13 9.98 40.07
C PHE A 659 -9.76 9.90 39.39
N ASN A 660 -9.75 9.99 38.07
CA ASN A 660 -8.53 10.10 37.29
C ASN A 660 -8.12 11.58 37.22
N VAL A 661 -6.82 11.86 37.36
CA VAL A 661 -6.29 13.20 37.18
C VAL A 661 -6.46 13.64 35.74
N ASN A 662 -7.03 14.83 35.59
CA ASN A 662 -7.39 15.46 34.34
C ASN A 662 -6.95 16.93 34.35
N ALA A 663 -6.63 17.51 33.19
CA ALA A 663 -6.25 18.92 33.07
C ALA A 663 -7.31 19.88 33.66
N LEU A 664 -8.59 19.50 33.67
CA LEU A 664 -9.67 20.28 34.28
C LEU A 664 -9.62 20.32 35.82
N ASN A 665 -8.74 19.54 36.47
CA ASN A 665 -8.57 19.57 37.92
C ASN A 665 -7.66 20.71 38.41
N PHE A 666 -6.96 21.42 37.52
CA PHE A 666 -6.04 22.50 37.86
C PHE A 666 -6.78 23.85 37.99
N GLU A 667 -6.43 24.65 38.99
CA GLU A 667 -7.05 25.96 39.26
C GLU A 667 -6.78 26.97 38.14
N GLU A 668 -5.62 26.88 37.48
CA GLU A 668 -5.29 27.68 36.28
C GLU A 668 -6.38 27.60 35.20
N ILE A 669 -7.00 26.42 35.03
CA ILE A 669 -8.11 26.22 34.09
C ILE A 669 -9.47 26.56 34.74
N ARG A 670 -9.66 26.22 36.02
CA ARG A 670 -10.97 26.34 36.71
C ARG A 670 -11.36 27.77 37.13
N ASN A 671 -10.40 28.56 37.63
CA ASN A 671 -10.69 29.73 38.47
C ASN A 671 -10.26 31.08 37.88
N ASP A 672 -9.53 31.11 36.76
CA ASP A 672 -9.05 32.39 36.20
C ASP A 672 -10.24 33.21 35.67
N SER A 673 -10.79 34.12 36.45
CA SER A 673 -12.05 34.81 36.11
C SER A 673 -11.82 36.06 35.24
N GLU A 674 -10.56 36.33 34.86
CA GLU A 674 -10.13 37.57 34.22
C GLU A 674 -9.29 37.34 32.95
N ALA A 675 -9.68 36.41 32.08
CA ALA A 675 -9.08 36.39 30.75
C ALA A 675 -9.52 37.66 29.97
N PRO A 676 -8.60 38.57 29.58
CA PRO A 676 -8.96 39.70 28.74
C PRO A 676 -9.48 39.13 27.42
N ASN A 677 -10.66 39.61 26.96
CA ASN A 677 -11.28 39.28 25.67
C ASN A 677 -10.22 38.98 24.61
N CYS A 678 -9.93 37.69 24.42
CA CYS A 678 -8.85 37.29 23.54
C CYS A 678 -9.26 37.63 22.12
N ILE A 679 -8.40 38.43 21.50
CA ILE A 679 -8.52 39.07 20.19
C ILE A 679 -9.10 38.06 19.19
N THR A 680 -10.26 38.38 18.63
CA THR A 680 -10.84 37.79 17.41
C THR A 680 -9.95 38.15 16.21
N GLY A 681 -8.72 37.63 16.19
CA GLY A 681 -7.70 37.91 15.21
C GLY A 681 -7.73 36.89 14.08
N ASN A 682 -8.15 37.35 12.90
CA ASN A 682 -8.15 36.70 11.59
C ASN A 682 -9.14 35.54 11.38
N GLY A 683 -9.96 35.69 10.33
CA GLY A 683 -11.15 34.90 9.97
C GLY A 683 -11.01 33.40 9.68
N ALA A 684 -9.95 32.75 10.15
CA ALA A 684 -9.86 31.29 10.25
C ALA A 684 -10.42 30.77 11.60
N PHE A 685 -10.33 31.56 12.68
CA PHE A 685 -10.78 31.20 14.02
C PHE A 685 -12.29 30.92 14.11
N VAL A 686 -13.11 31.70 13.39
CA VAL A 686 -14.58 31.65 13.49
C VAL A 686 -15.17 30.37 12.86
N ASN A 687 -14.52 29.78 11.85
CA ASN A 687 -15.10 28.65 11.12
C ASN A 687 -14.92 27.28 11.80
N GLN A 688 -14.00 27.16 12.78
CA GLN A 688 -13.87 25.96 13.63
C GLN A 688 -14.44 26.15 15.04
N GLN A 689 -14.46 27.38 15.56
CA GLN A 689 -15.07 27.70 16.86
C GLN A 689 -16.60 27.44 16.84
N ASN A 690 -17.28 27.81 15.74
CA ASN A 690 -18.69 27.46 15.52
C ASN A 690 -18.94 25.94 15.41
N ARG A 691 -17.91 25.10 15.17
CA ARG A 691 -18.09 23.65 14.99
C ARG A 691 -18.06 22.89 16.32
N TYR A 692 -17.23 23.29 17.28
CA TYR A 692 -17.21 22.68 18.62
C TYR A 692 -18.28 23.23 19.56
N GLU A 693 -18.84 24.42 19.28
CA GLU A 693 -20.03 24.93 19.97
C GLU A 693 -21.26 24.00 19.81
N SER A 694 -21.31 23.20 18.75
CA SER A 694 -22.38 22.20 18.54
C SER A 694 -22.25 20.92 19.41
N VAL A 695 -21.10 20.71 20.06
CA VAL A 695 -20.79 19.49 20.86
C VAL A 695 -20.92 19.74 22.37
N GLY A 696 -21.52 20.87 22.79
CA GLY A 696 -21.98 21.08 24.17
C GLY A 696 -20.93 21.62 25.14
N GLY A 697 -19.87 22.27 24.65
CA GLY A 697 -18.86 22.94 25.47
C GLY A 697 -19.23 24.37 25.85
N ASN A 698 -20.21 24.55 26.73
CA ASN A 698 -20.66 25.88 27.18
C ASN A 698 -19.92 26.39 28.44
N ALA A 699 -18.96 25.63 28.98
CA ALA A 699 -18.22 26.01 30.19
C ALA A 699 -16.87 26.69 29.84
N GLU A 700 -16.52 27.73 30.59
CA GLU A 700 -15.30 28.51 30.39
C GLU A 700 -13.97 27.72 30.57
N PRO A 701 -13.84 26.79 31.54
CA PRO A 701 -12.64 25.93 31.67
C PRO A 701 -12.39 25.05 30.44
N GLU A 702 -13.47 24.64 29.81
CA GLU A 702 -13.47 23.81 28.62
C GLU A 702 -12.90 24.58 27.41
N ARG A 703 -13.34 25.82 27.20
CA ARG A 703 -12.80 26.68 26.13
C ARG A 703 -11.29 26.90 26.25
N ARG A 704 -10.77 26.99 27.48
CA ARG A 704 -9.33 27.14 27.75
C ARG A 704 -8.53 25.91 27.39
N LEU A 705 -9.05 24.73 27.71
CA LEU A 705 -8.40 23.47 27.34
C LEU A 705 -8.31 23.33 25.82
N LEU A 706 -9.37 23.67 25.09
CA LEU A 706 -9.35 23.67 23.62
C LEU A 706 -8.41 24.75 23.03
N PHE A 707 -8.26 25.89 23.69
CA PHE A 707 -7.25 26.89 23.30
C PHE A 707 -5.83 26.34 23.41
N ILE A 708 -5.50 25.61 24.49
CA ILE A 708 -4.20 24.95 24.65
C ILE A 708 -3.98 23.92 23.54
N ALA A 709 -4.98 23.10 23.23
CA ALA A 709 -4.91 22.16 22.12
C ALA A 709 -4.58 22.88 20.80
N GLU A 710 -5.28 23.97 20.48
CA GLU A 710 -5.04 24.70 19.23
C GLU A 710 -3.68 25.41 19.21
N PHE A 711 -3.18 25.86 20.36
CA PHE A 711 -1.81 26.36 20.48
C PHE A 711 -0.79 25.26 20.16
N GLU A 712 -0.91 24.09 20.77
CA GLU A 712 0.00 22.95 20.52
C GLU A 712 -0.09 22.46 19.07
N ARG A 713 -1.29 22.45 18.48
CA ARG A 713 -1.49 22.15 17.04
C ARG A 713 -0.72 23.13 16.15
N ARG A 714 -0.83 24.44 16.40
CA ARG A 714 -0.09 25.46 15.63
C ARG A 714 1.42 25.28 15.77
N CYS A 715 1.92 25.04 16.98
CA CYS A 715 3.34 24.77 17.19
C CYS A 715 3.81 23.53 16.42
N MET A 716 3.06 22.43 16.50
CA MET A 716 3.33 21.19 15.75
C MET A 716 3.36 21.43 14.23
N LEU A 717 2.37 22.15 13.67
CA LEU A 717 2.32 22.48 12.25
C LEU A 717 3.47 23.42 11.82
N ASN A 718 3.91 24.33 12.69
CA ASN A 718 5.07 25.19 12.42
C ASN A 718 6.35 24.35 12.35
N SER A 719 6.56 23.46 13.32
CA SER A 719 7.71 22.55 13.33
C SER A 719 7.70 21.57 12.16
N LEU A 720 6.53 21.09 11.72
CA LEU A 720 6.42 20.27 10.50
C LEU A 720 6.84 21.05 9.24
N ARG A 721 6.46 22.33 9.14
CA ARG A 721 6.89 23.18 8.02
C ARG A 721 8.40 23.36 7.99
N GLU A 722 9.01 23.56 9.15
CA GLU A 722 10.47 23.67 9.27
C GLU A 722 11.16 22.33 8.98
N LEU A 723 10.60 21.22 9.47
CA LEU A 723 11.09 19.87 9.21
C LEU A 723 11.18 19.58 7.71
N LYS A 724 10.14 19.96 6.94
CA LYS A 724 10.07 19.75 5.50
C LYS A 724 11.30 20.29 4.74
N GLU A 725 11.88 21.38 5.22
CA GLU A 725 13.01 22.04 4.57
C GLU A 725 14.37 21.40 4.92
N ILE A 726 14.44 20.58 5.98
CA ILE A 726 15.70 20.06 6.54
C ILE A 726 15.85 18.53 6.48
N VAL A 727 14.81 17.79 6.07
CA VAL A 727 14.86 16.33 5.90
C VAL A 727 14.45 15.90 4.49
N SER A 728 14.73 14.65 4.14
CA SER A 728 14.27 14.08 2.87
C SER A 728 12.73 14.03 2.81
N THR A 729 12.17 13.99 1.60
CA THR A 729 10.72 13.97 1.45
C THR A 729 10.10 12.72 2.08
N GLU A 730 10.81 11.60 2.07
CA GLU A 730 10.39 10.32 2.65
C GLU A 730 10.27 10.40 4.18
N VAL A 731 11.23 11.06 4.84
CA VAL A 731 11.21 11.28 6.29
C VAL A 731 10.08 12.23 6.66
N TYR A 732 9.94 13.34 5.93
CA TYR A 732 8.85 14.30 6.16
C TYR A 732 7.47 13.64 6.01
N VAL A 733 7.23 12.89 4.93
CA VAL A 733 5.96 12.18 4.68
C VAL A 733 5.69 11.17 5.80
N ALA A 734 6.71 10.45 6.27
CA ALA A 734 6.55 9.51 7.36
C ALA A 734 6.16 10.22 8.68
N VAL A 735 6.89 11.26 9.08
CA VAL A 735 6.57 12.03 10.31
C VAL A 735 5.19 12.69 10.21
N LYS A 736 4.84 13.24 9.04
CA LYS A 736 3.51 13.80 8.79
C LYS A 736 2.41 12.74 8.92
N LEU A 737 2.59 11.54 8.35
CA LEU A 737 1.64 10.44 8.53
C LEU A 737 1.39 10.16 10.01
N PHE A 738 2.47 10.04 10.80
CA PHE A 738 2.34 9.78 12.23
C PHE A 738 1.51 10.87 12.92
N CYS A 739 1.73 12.14 12.58
CA CYS A 739 0.94 13.26 13.08
C CYS A 739 -0.53 13.15 12.68
N ASP A 740 -0.82 12.84 11.41
CA ASP A 740 -2.20 12.72 10.91
C ASP A 740 -2.96 11.56 11.58
N VAL A 741 -2.33 10.38 11.72
CA VAL A 741 -2.89 9.23 12.46
C VAL A 741 -3.24 9.63 13.89
N THR A 742 -2.30 10.30 14.54
CA THR A 742 -2.41 10.69 15.93
C THR A 742 -3.48 11.77 16.15
N ASP A 743 -3.60 12.71 15.20
CA ASP A 743 -4.65 13.72 15.21
C ASP A 743 -6.05 13.12 14.95
N ILE A 744 -6.16 12.12 14.07
CA ILE A 744 -7.42 11.38 13.88
C ILE A 744 -7.88 10.74 15.20
N TYR A 745 -6.98 10.12 15.98
CA TYR A 745 -7.35 9.61 17.30
C TYR A 745 -7.87 10.72 18.21
N GLY A 746 -7.18 11.86 18.26
CA GLY A 746 -7.61 13.03 19.03
C GLY A 746 -9.02 13.48 18.67
N GLN A 747 -9.31 13.62 17.37
CA GLN A 747 -10.65 13.98 16.88
C GLN A 747 -11.71 12.94 17.25
N ILE A 748 -11.37 11.65 17.19
CA ILE A 748 -12.28 10.58 17.62
C ILE A 748 -12.61 10.72 19.11
N TYR A 749 -11.62 10.96 19.98
CA TYR A 749 -11.85 11.15 21.42
C TYR A 749 -12.73 12.37 21.71
N VAL A 750 -12.61 13.45 20.93
CA VAL A 750 -13.47 14.64 21.07
C VAL A 750 -14.92 14.34 20.65
N VAL A 751 -15.11 13.55 19.59
CA VAL A 751 -16.45 13.18 19.09
C VAL A 751 -17.10 12.11 19.97
N LYS A 752 -16.32 11.17 20.49
CA LYS A 752 -16.80 10.06 21.29
C LYS A 752 -15.67 9.51 22.17
N ASP A 753 -15.94 9.45 23.48
CA ASP A 753 -15.08 8.69 24.39
C ASP A 753 -15.12 7.20 24.02
N MET A 754 -13.96 6.66 23.64
CA MET A 754 -13.80 5.29 23.19
C MET A 754 -13.37 4.35 24.32
N THR A 755 -13.12 4.86 25.52
CA THR A 755 -12.70 4.05 26.68
C THR A 755 -13.92 3.57 27.48
N PRO A 756 -14.16 2.25 27.60
CA PRO A 756 -15.21 1.69 28.44
C PRO A 756 -15.06 2.08 29.93
N ARG A 757 -16.17 2.34 30.61
CA ARG A 757 -16.19 2.67 32.05
C ARG A 757 -15.84 1.44 32.89
N LEU A 758 -15.05 1.61 33.95
CA LEU A 758 -14.73 0.52 34.89
C LEU A 758 -15.97 -0.05 35.62
N THR A 759 -17.06 0.70 35.68
CA THR A 759 -18.31 0.29 36.33
C THR A 759 -19.24 -0.58 35.46
N GLU A 760 -18.98 -0.69 34.15
CA GLU A 760 -19.75 -1.57 33.24
C GLU A 760 -19.25 -3.03 33.22
N GLN A 761 -18.22 -3.35 34.02
CA GLN A 761 -17.66 -4.71 34.16
C GLN A 761 -18.14 -5.46 35.42
N LYS A 762 -19.27 -5.08 36.02
CA LYS A 762 -19.90 -5.84 37.12
C LYS A 762 -21.06 -6.69 36.64
#